data_AF-A0A5J5DIY2-F1
#
_entry.id   AF-A0A5J5DIY2-F1
#
_cell.length_a   1.000
_cell.length_b   1.000
_cell.length_c   1.000
_cell.angle_alpha   90.00
_cell.angle_beta   90.00
_cell.angle_gamma   90.00
#
_symmetry.space_group_name_H-M   'P 1'
#
loop_
_entity.id
_entity.type
_entity.pdbx_description
1 polymer ?
#
loop_
_entity_poly.entity_id
_entity_poly.type
_entity_poly.pdbx_seq_one_letter_code
_entity_poly.pdbx_strand_id
1 'polypeptide(L)'
;MFVTVLLLLVTLCAQRGNGEERAEAQRPGHVSVVIVGGTGDLAKKYLWQGFFELYVNQVSSGNTFSFYGGGLSPADTATPVLFEILKAVSCSRDVSQERCALLKEQYLRLAQYRQLKTLEDYQNLAKHIEQELQQEGITEAGRLFYLSVPAFAYADISEKINNSCRPTNGAWLRVVLEKPFGHDFRSAQVLASQLGSSLKDEDMYRIDHYLGKQVVAKILPFRIENKKFLDPIWNKHHIERVEINHMTEVMTLLTMRLPMNLSSSEEVLQNKLQIFSSMLPLGRSQAVVGQYQAYNTAVQQELNKTKDHVSLTPTFAAVLAHIDDAQYEGVPILLISGKMLDERVGYARILFKNDIFCLQNHNSVHCKPKQVVFYFGHGKLQYPAILVSKNLFKPVLMDGEWKEVTEHRDVNILGLPISDYYVQTPTEQREAYSELISHIFAGRKDSFISTENLLASWGLWTPLLNSLANSFPRIYPGGADNGDLLDIRVKGKDIGYNSEVVILSPDQMGGMSTNGFQVMQGKFRGADMVSAWAEELVERLAADIQEAAEAAVNEGGVFHLALSGGATPLALFHRLALHHFSFPWRNTHVWMVDERCVPLTELDSNFHSMYDHLLQHVRIPYYNIHPMPVQLNHRLCVEEDGGALLYEKEVSKFVNGSSFHFVLLGVGYDSHTASLFPGSRVDELGESLVAFTESPVKPHQRMSLTFSAINRARTVALLVMGKGKHELITQLSRVKDNPGKWPVTGVKPADGRLVWYIDYDALLG
;
A
#
# COMPACT_ATOMS: atom_id res chain seq x y z
N MET A 1 50.74 31.71 -54.50
CA MET A 1 50.78 30.37 -53.87
C MET A 1 49.80 30.32 -52.70
N PHE A 2 48.50 30.54 -52.97
CA PHE A 2 47.48 30.77 -51.92
C PHE A 2 46.08 30.23 -52.30
N VAL A 3 45.98 29.39 -53.34
CA VAL A 3 44.68 28.91 -53.85
C VAL A 3 44.53 27.37 -53.74
N THR A 4 45.58 26.66 -53.31
CA THR A 4 45.56 25.18 -53.29
C THR A 4 45.35 24.55 -51.90
N VAL A 5 45.25 25.35 -50.83
CA VAL A 5 45.06 24.82 -49.46
C VAL A 5 43.58 24.83 -49.01
N LEU A 6 42.71 25.61 -49.67
CA LEU A 6 41.31 25.73 -49.28
C LEU A 6 40.41 24.61 -49.85
N LEU A 7 40.84 23.90 -50.90
CA LEU A 7 40.06 22.84 -51.55
C LEU A 7 40.26 21.43 -50.99
N LEU A 8 41.25 21.21 -50.10
CA LEU A 8 41.52 19.90 -49.50
C LEU A 8 40.86 19.69 -48.13
N LEU A 9 40.37 20.76 -47.48
CA LEU A 9 39.64 20.69 -46.21
C LEU A 9 38.13 20.49 -46.38
N VAL A 10 37.58 20.72 -47.57
CA VAL A 10 36.14 20.54 -47.85
C VAL A 10 35.79 19.11 -48.24
N THR A 11 36.74 18.31 -48.74
CA THR A 11 36.48 16.92 -49.18
C THR A 11 36.74 15.83 -48.13
N LEU A 12 37.36 16.14 -46.98
CA LEU A 12 37.57 15.17 -45.89
C LEU A 12 36.45 15.16 -44.84
N CYS A 13 35.54 16.14 -44.85
CA CYS A 13 34.35 16.14 -43.99
C CYS A 13 33.10 15.52 -44.66
N ALA A 14 33.19 15.08 -45.92
CA ALA A 14 32.06 14.55 -46.69
C ALA A 14 31.97 13.01 -46.69
N GLN A 15 32.82 12.29 -45.96
CA GLN A 15 32.77 10.82 -45.84
C GLN A 15 32.77 10.38 -44.37
N ARG A 16 31.70 10.73 -43.66
CA ARG A 16 31.20 9.97 -42.50
C ARG A 16 29.68 10.11 -42.47
N GLY A 17 29.04 9.57 -43.50
CA GLY A 17 27.60 9.34 -43.51
C GLY A 17 27.30 8.12 -42.66
N ASN A 18 26.86 8.34 -41.42
CA ASN A 18 25.96 7.42 -40.73
C ASN A 18 24.69 8.23 -40.43
N GLY A 19 23.56 7.69 -40.84
CA GLY A 19 22.26 8.35 -40.75
C GLY A 19 21.85 8.59 -39.30
N GLU A 20 22.10 9.80 -38.82
CA GLU A 20 21.31 10.40 -37.76
C GLU A 20 20.10 11.05 -38.43
N GLU A 21 18.89 10.61 -38.08
CA GLU A 21 17.73 11.49 -38.18
C GLU A 21 18.09 12.76 -37.43
N ARG A 22 18.33 13.84 -38.17
CA ARG A 22 18.43 15.17 -37.61
C ARG A 22 17.13 15.41 -36.85
N ALA A 23 17.18 15.40 -35.52
CA ALA A 23 16.25 16.17 -34.72
C ALA A 23 16.20 17.55 -35.38
N GLU A 24 15.02 17.99 -35.84
CA GLU A 24 14.85 19.35 -36.32
C GLU A 24 15.39 20.27 -35.23
N ALA A 25 16.58 20.84 -35.47
CA ALA A 25 17.17 21.80 -34.57
C ALA A 25 16.16 22.96 -34.51
N GLN A 26 15.41 23.03 -33.41
CA GLN A 26 14.42 24.06 -33.16
C GLN A 26 15.10 25.40 -33.44
N ARG A 27 14.65 26.09 -34.48
CA ARG A 27 15.14 27.43 -34.77
C ARG A 27 14.87 28.29 -33.53
N PRO A 28 15.79 29.17 -33.13
CA PRO A 28 15.56 30.07 -32.02
C PRO A 28 14.24 30.81 -32.22
N GLY A 29 13.36 30.76 -31.22
CA GLY A 29 12.06 31.40 -31.30
C GLY A 29 11.44 31.60 -29.93
N HIS A 30 10.31 32.29 -29.88
CA HIS A 30 9.68 32.66 -28.62
C HIS A 30 8.76 31.56 -28.09
N VAL A 31 8.86 31.24 -26.81
CA VAL A 31 8.01 30.25 -26.15
C VAL A 31 7.23 30.88 -25.01
N SER A 32 5.91 30.85 -25.11
CA SER A 32 5.02 31.30 -24.04
C SER A 32 4.68 30.12 -23.12
N VAL A 33 5.02 30.24 -21.84
CA VAL A 33 4.81 29.21 -20.82
C VAL A 33 3.70 29.65 -19.86
N VAL A 34 2.66 28.85 -19.72
CA VAL A 34 1.51 29.11 -18.86
C VAL A 34 1.41 28.00 -17.81
N ILE A 35 1.52 28.34 -16.53
CA ILE A 35 1.37 27.40 -15.42
C ILE A 35 0.00 27.62 -14.78
N VAL A 36 -0.98 26.79 -15.14
CA VAL A 36 -2.32 26.81 -14.54
C VAL A 36 -2.24 26.15 -13.17
N GLY A 37 -2.70 26.86 -12.12
CA GLY A 37 -2.37 26.52 -10.74
C GLY A 37 -1.00 27.06 -10.30
N GLY A 38 -0.51 28.16 -10.91
CA GLY A 38 0.85 28.67 -10.73
C GLY A 38 1.22 29.12 -9.30
N THR A 39 0.25 29.32 -8.42
CA THR A 39 0.47 29.62 -6.99
C THR A 39 0.30 28.41 -6.07
N GLY A 40 0.02 27.22 -6.62
CA GLY A 40 -0.18 25.98 -5.87
C GLY A 40 1.13 25.37 -5.36
N ASP A 41 1.03 24.36 -4.50
CA ASP A 41 2.17 23.73 -3.83
C ASP A 41 3.17 23.09 -4.80
N LEU A 42 2.69 22.39 -5.83
CA LEU A 42 3.55 21.75 -6.83
C LEU A 42 4.33 22.81 -7.61
N ALA A 43 3.64 23.85 -8.07
CA ALA A 43 4.25 24.96 -8.80
C ALA A 43 5.34 25.65 -7.98
N LYS A 44 5.04 25.95 -6.70
CA LYS A 44 5.97 26.58 -5.76
C LYS A 44 7.20 25.72 -5.48
N LYS A 45 7.03 24.41 -5.30
CA LYS A 45 8.13 23.51 -4.91
C LYS A 45 9.02 23.11 -6.07
N TYR A 46 8.47 22.97 -7.29
CA TYR A 46 9.18 22.33 -8.40
C TYR A 46 9.09 23.07 -9.73
N LEU A 47 7.89 23.49 -10.16
CA LEU A 47 7.71 23.92 -11.56
C LEU A 47 8.42 25.23 -11.88
N TRP A 48 8.30 26.26 -11.03
CA TRP A 48 8.98 27.54 -11.28
C TRP A 48 10.51 27.40 -11.28
N GLN A 49 11.06 26.55 -10.42
CA GLN A 49 12.49 26.23 -10.42
C GLN A 49 12.89 25.50 -11.72
N GLY A 50 12.13 24.48 -12.15
CA GLY A 50 12.42 23.74 -13.37
C GLY A 50 12.29 24.60 -14.65
N PHE A 51 11.31 25.49 -14.72
CA PHE A 51 11.20 26.45 -15.83
C PHE A 51 12.27 27.54 -15.80
N PHE A 52 12.73 27.95 -14.60
CA PHE A 52 13.88 28.84 -14.49
C PHE A 52 15.16 28.16 -14.99
N GLU A 53 15.41 26.90 -14.66
CA GLU A 53 16.54 26.13 -15.20
C GLU A 53 16.45 25.96 -16.73
N LEU A 54 15.27 25.68 -17.27
CA LEU A 54 15.04 25.69 -18.72
C LEU A 54 15.41 27.05 -19.34
N TYR A 55 14.93 28.15 -18.74
CA TYR A 55 15.23 29.51 -19.20
C TYR A 55 16.73 29.79 -19.22
N VAL A 56 17.44 29.49 -18.12
CA VAL A 56 18.90 29.67 -18.01
C VAL A 56 19.65 28.91 -19.11
N ASN A 57 19.22 27.67 -19.39
CA ASN A 57 19.85 26.82 -20.39
C ASN A 57 19.55 27.26 -21.83
N GLN A 58 18.34 27.76 -22.11
CA GLN A 58 17.88 28.06 -23.47
C GLN A 58 18.10 29.50 -23.91
N VAL A 59 18.23 30.45 -22.98
CA VAL A 59 18.47 31.87 -23.33
C VAL A 59 19.81 32.05 -24.04
N SER A 60 20.82 31.26 -23.68
CA SER A 60 22.13 31.28 -24.34
C SER A 60 22.08 30.77 -25.78
N SER A 61 21.08 29.96 -26.11
CA SER A 61 20.84 29.36 -27.42
C SER A 61 19.99 30.27 -28.34
N GLY A 62 19.61 31.46 -27.88
CA GLY A 62 18.84 32.46 -28.64
C GLY A 62 17.32 32.35 -28.50
N ASN A 63 16.80 31.46 -27.64
CA ASN A 63 15.37 31.38 -27.37
C ASN A 63 14.90 32.50 -26.44
N THR A 64 13.69 33.01 -26.64
CA THR A 64 13.04 34.00 -25.77
C THR A 64 11.78 33.40 -25.14
N PHE A 65 11.36 33.95 -23.99
CA PHE A 65 10.28 33.38 -23.20
C PHE A 65 9.41 34.45 -22.56
N SER A 66 8.12 34.18 -22.45
CA SER A 66 7.19 34.87 -21.54
C SER A 66 6.54 33.84 -20.62
N PHE A 67 6.40 34.17 -19.34
CA PHE A 67 5.87 33.25 -18.32
C PHE A 67 4.58 33.79 -17.71
N TYR A 68 3.57 32.94 -17.61
CA TYR A 68 2.26 33.30 -17.06
C TYR A 68 1.86 32.33 -15.95
N GLY A 69 1.77 32.83 -14.72
CA GLY A 69 1.12 32.13 -13.62
C GLY A 69 -0.39 32.29 -13.73
N GLY A 70 -1.12 31.18 -13.80
CA GLY A 70 -2.57 31.15 -13.96
C GLY A 70 -3.28 30.56 -12.75
N GLY A 71 -4.45 31.07 -12.37
CA GLY A 71 -5.24 30.48 -11.29
C GLY A 71 -6.63 31.09 -11.13
N LEU A 72 -7.43 30.56 -10.20
CA LEU A 72 -8.79 31.04 -9.93
C LEU A 72 -8.80 32.37 -9.17
N SER A 73 -7.74 32.66 -8.41
CA SER A 73 -7.63 33.86 -7.59
C SER A 73 -7.50 35.13 -8.46
N PRO A 74 -8.08 36.27 -8.04
CA PRO A 74 -7.86 37.55 -8.69
C PRO A 74 -6.39 37.95 -8.72
N ALA A 75 -5.99 38.71 -9.74
CA ALA A 75 -4.60 39.07 -9.97
C ALA A 75 -3.99 39.88 -8.80
N ASP A 76 -4.75 40.79 -8.19
CA ASP A 76 -4.29 41.63 -7.08
C ASP A 76 -3.85 40.80 -5.86
N THR A 77 -4.50 39.66 -5.63
CA THR A 77 -4.17 38.77 -4.51
C THR A 77 -3.03 37.80 -4.85
N ALA A 78 -2.98 37.30 -6.08
CA ALA A 78 -2.07 36.24 -6.47
C ALA A 78 -0.71 36.74 -6.98
N THR A 79 -0.64 37.95 -7.55
CA THR A 79 0.62 38.54 -8.05
C THR A 79 1.69 38.66 -6.96
N PRO A 80 1.40 39.14 -5.73
CA PRO A 80 2.39 39.16 -4.65
C PRO A 80 2.89 37.75 -4.26
N VAL A 81 1.99 36.76 -4.28
CA VAL A 81 2.35 35.36 -3.99
C VAL A 81 3.28 34.80 -5.06
N LEU A 82 2.97 35.01 -6.34
CA LEU A 82 3.82 34.62 -7.45
C LEU A 82 5.21 35.26 -7.35
N PHE A 83 5.26 36.56 -7.04
CA PHE A 83 6.53 37.29 -6.88
C PHE A 83 7.44 36.68 -5.81
N GLU A 84 6.89 36.31 -4.64
CA GLU A 84 7.66 35.65 -3.58
C GLU A 84 8.14 34.25 -3.98
N ILE A 85 7.35 33.50 -4.77
CA ILE A 85 7.77 32.20 -5.32
C ILE A 85 8.96 32.38 -6.27
N LEU A 86 8.86 33.33 -7.20
CA LEU A 86 9.89 33.58 -8.21
C LEU A 86 11.19 34.09 -7.61
N LYS A 87 11.16 34.84 -6.49
CA LYS A 87 12.37 35.23 -5.76
C LYS A 87 13.14 34.03 -5.19
N ALA A 88 12.44 32.95 -4.85
CA ALA A 88 13.03 31.79 -4.19
C ALA A 88 13.79 30.86 -5.17
N VAL A 89 13.66 31.06 -6.48
CA VAL A 89 14.39 30.24 -7.47
C VAL A 89 15.90 30.42 -7.33
N SER A 90 16.67 29.41 -7.73
CA SER A 90 18.13 29.37 -7.59
C SER A 90 18.79 28.88 -8.87
N CYS A 91 20.03 29.31 -9.13
CA CYS A 91 20.81 28.77 -10.24
C CYS A 91 21.63 27.57 -9.77
N SER A 92 21.96 26.71 -10.73
CA SER A 92 22.97 25.66 -10.60
C SER A 92 24.36 26.25 -10.32
N ARG A 93 25.28 25.41 -9.84
CA ARG A 93 26.59 25.84 -9.31
C ARG A 93 27.58 26.29 -10.39
N ASP A 94 27.32 25.93 -11.63
CA ASP A 94 28.08 26.28 -12.83
C ASP A 94 27.82 27.71 -13.32
N VAL A 95 26.73 28.34 -12.86
CA VAL A 95 26.40 29.74 -13.21
C VAL A 95 27.04 30.70 -12.19
N SER A 96 27.78 31.70 -12.67
CA SER A 96 28.37 32.72 -11.79
C SER A 96 27.29 33.50 -11.02
N GLN A 97 27.61 33.94 -9.79
CA GLN A 97 26.64 34.64 -8.94
C GLN A 97 26.08 35.91 -9.61
N GLU A 98 26.94 36.66 -10.32
CA GLU A 98 26.57 37.88 -11.06
C GLU A 98 25.59 37.57 -12.20
N ARG A 99 25.89 36.55 -13.01
CA ARG A 99 25.01 36.11 -14.09
C ARG A 99 23.69 35.58 -13.55
N CYS A 100 23.74 34.83 -12.46
CA CYS A 100 22.56 34.30 -11.80
C CYS A 100 21.64 35.42 -11.30
N ALA A 101 22.19 36.47 -10.66
CA ALA A 101 21.41 37.60 -10.20
C ALA A 101 20.70 38.33 -11.36
N LEU A 102 21.41 38.55 -12.46
CA LEU A 102 20.84 39.16 -13.67
C LEU A 102 19.71 38.30 -14.26
N LEU A 103 19.93 37.00 -14.41
CA LEU A 103 18.93 36.08 -14.97
C LEU A 103 17.69 35.98 -14.08
N LYS A 104 17.84 36.01 -12.76
CA LYS A 104 16.69 36.07 -11.83
C LYS A 104 15.89 37.35 -11.99
N GLU A 105 16.56 38.49 -12.09
CA GLU A 105 15.89 39.78 -12.29
C GLU A 105 15.13 39.80 -13.62
N GLN A 106 15.73 39.28 -14.68
CA GLN A 106 15.06 39.14 -15.98
C GLN A 106 13.86 38.20 -15.88
N TYR A 107 14.01 37.03 -15.24
CA TYR A 107 12.94 36.06 -15.06
C TYR A 107 11.74 36.65 -14.32
N LEU A 108 11.98 37.46 -13.28
CA LEU A 108 10.93 38.19 -12.57
C LEU A 108 10.15 39.17 -13.46
N ARG A 109 10.82 39.81 -14.43
CA ARG A 109 10.17 40.75 -15.37
C ARG A 109 9.38 40.03 -16.46
N LEU A 110 9.84 38.84 -16.87
CA LEU A 110 9.19 38.01 -17.89
C LEU A 110 7.96 37.26 -17.35
N ALA A 111 7.81 37.17 -16.03
CA ALA A 111 6.72 36.44 -15.39
C ALA A 111 5.57 37.35 -14.93
N GLN A 112 4.35 37.00 -15.31
CA GLN A 112 3.12 37.72 -14.96
C GLN A 112 2.07 36.78 -14.40
N TYR A 113 1.17 37.27 -13.55
CA TYR A 113 0.00 36.49 -13.13
C TYR A 113 -1.24 36.91 -13.94
N ARG A 114 -2.06 35.93 -14.34
CA ARG A 114 -3.38 36.13 -14.97
C ARG A 114 -4.42 35.26 -14.29
N GLN A 115 -5.59 35.82 -13.99
CA GLN A 115 -6.72 35.01 -13.55
C GLN A 115 -7.19 34.16 -14.73
N LEU A 116 -7.41 32.86 -14.52
CA LEU A 116 -7.81 31.88 -15.54
C LEU A 116 -8.97 31.02 -15.04
N LYS A 117 -10.16 31.61 -14.92
CA LYS A 117 -11.37 30.95 -14.41
C LYS A 117 -12.37 30.64 -15.52
N THR A 118 -12.63 31.61 -16.37
CA THR A 118 -13.67 31.60 -17.40
C THR A 118 -13.08 31.49 -18.80
N LEU A 119 -13.90 31.16 -19.82
CA LEU A 119 -13.43 31.18 -21.21
C LEU A 119 -12.92 32.57 -21.64
N GLU A 120 -13.56 33.63 -21.17
CA GLU A 120 -13.15 35.01 -21.44
C GLU A 120 -11.74 35.31 -20.92
N ASP A 121 -11.38 34.78 -19.75
CA ASP A 121 -10.03 34.92 -19.20
C ASP A 121 -8.97 34.32 -20.12
N TYR A 122 -9.23 33.14 -20.68
CA TYR A 122 -8.32 32.47 -21.62
C TYR A 122 -8.25 33.21 -22.97
N GLN A 123 -9.38 33.75 -23.44
CA GLN A 123 -9.40 34.62 -24.63
C GLN A 123 -8.58 35.90 -24.41
N ASN A 124 -8.68 36.50 -23.22
CA ASN A 124 -7.90 37.68 -22.85
C ASN A 124 -6.40 37.36 -22.75
N LEU A 125 -6.04 36.20 -22.17
CA LEU A 125 -4.66 35.73 -22.17
C LEU A 125 -4.12 35.55 -23.59
N ALA A 126 -4.87 34.91 -24.48
CA ALA A 126 -4.45 34.69 -25.86
C ALA A 126 -4.22 36.01 -26.61
N LYS A 127 -5.16 36.95 -26.51
CA LYS A 127 -5.03 38.29 -27.09
C LYS A 127 -3.82 39.04 -26.53
N HIS A 128 -3.58 38.93 -25.22
CA HIS A 128 -2.41 39.55 -24.58
C HIS A 128 -1.10 38.99 -25.15
N ILE A 129 -0.96 37.67 -25.25
CA ILE A 129 0.23 37.01 -25.81
C ILE A 129 0.44 37.46 -27.28
N GLU A 130 -0.61 37.47 -28.09
CA GLU A 130 -0.53 37.90 -29.49
C GLU A 130 -0.10 39.36 -29.65
N GLN A 131 -0.63 40.25 -28.80
CA GLN A 131 -0.27 41.67 -28.80
C GLN A 131 1.19 41.88 -28.39
N GLU A 132 1.67 41.17 -27.36
CA GLU A 132 3.05 41.21 -26.88
C GLU A 132 4.02 40.80 -27.99
N LEU A 133 3.75 39.65 -28.64
CA LEU A 133 4.53 39.14 -29.76
C LEU A 133 4.56 40.11 -30.96
N GLN A 134 3.43 40.71 -31.30
CA GLN A 134 3.33 41.68 -32.40
C GLN A 134 4.09 42.97 -32.10
N GLN A 135 4.01 43.48 -30.87
CA GLN A 135 4.69 44.70 -30.44
C GLN A 135 6.22 44.54 -30.46
N GLU A 136 6.71 43.36 -30.05
CA GLU A 136 8.14 43.06 -30.07
C GLU A 136 8.65 42.57 -31.43
N GLY A 137 7.76 42.32 -32.39
CA GLY A 137 8.11 41.80 -33.71
C GLY A 137 8.67 40.37 -33.67
N ILE A 138 8.25 39.56 -32.69
CA ILE A 138 8.77 38.22 -32.43
C ILE A 138 7.79 37.16 -32.94
N THR A 139 8.32 36.09 -33.54
CA THR A 139 7.53 34.93 -33.97
C THR A 139 7.45 33.89 -32.85
N GLU A 140 6.22 33.47 -32.52
CA GLU A 140 5.99 32.38 -31.57
C GLU A 140 6.46 31.05 -32.17
N ALA A 141 7.36 30.36 -31.48
CA ALA A 141 7.76 29.00 -31.81
C ALA A 141 6.82 27.98 -31.17
N GLY A 142 6.27 28.27 -29.99
CA GLY A 142 5.30 27.39 -29.35
C GLY A 142 4.77 27.88 -28.02
N ARG A 143 3.72 27.19 -27.55
CA ARG A 143 3.00 27.50 -26.32
C ARG A 143 2.89 26.27 -25.44
N LEU A 144 3.30 26.40 -24.18
CA LEU A 144 3.30 25.32 -23.20
C LEU A 144 2.33 25.64 -22.07
N PHE A 145 1.30 24.82 -21.90
CA PHE A 145 0.38 24.86 -20.76
C PHE A 145 0.73 23.74 -19.78
N TYR A 146 1.06 24.09 -18.54
CA TYR A 146 1.27 23.14 -17.46
C TYR A 146 0.07 23.14 -16.52
N LEU A 147 -0.67 22.02 -16.43
CA LEU A 147 -1.88 21.92 -15.62
C LEU A 147 -1.56 21.38 -14.22
N SER A 148 -1.10 22.25 -13.33
CA SER A 148 -0.88 21.98 -11.90
C SER A 148 -2.19 22.12 -11.10
N VAL A 149 -3.22 21.42 -11.54
CA VAL A 149 -4.59 21.46 -10.98
C VAL A 149 -5.16 20.05 -10.82
N PRO A 150 -6.24 19.86 -10.02
CA PRO A 150 -6.88 18.56 -9.87
C PRO A 150 -7.40 17.98 -11.20
N ALA A 151 -7.32 16.66 -11.36
CA ALA A 151 -7.63 15.98 -12.60
C ALA A 151 -9.07 16.21 -13.14
N PHE A 152 -10.05 16.45 -12.26
CA PHE A 152 -11.42 16.74 -12.68
C PHE A 152 -11.55 18.03 -13.52
N ALA A 153 -10.57 18.94 -13.44
CA ALA A 153 -10.58 20.20 -14.18
C ALA A 153 -9.93 20.09 -15.57
N TYR A 154 -9.26 18.98 -15.90
CA TYR A 154 -8.47 18.89 -17.13
C TYR A 154 -9.29 19.00 -18.41
N ALA A 155 -10.47 18.38 -18.47
CA ALA A 155 -11.32 18.43 -19.65
C ALA A 155 -11.78 19.87 -19.97
N ASP A 156 -12.35 20.56 -18.98
CA ASP A 156 -12.83 21.95 -19.11
C ASP A 156 -11.69 22.93 -19.47
N ILE A 157 -10.51 22.79 -18.84
CA ILE A 157 -9.36 23.64 -19.17
C ILE A 157 -8.84 23.33 -20.58
N SER A 158 -8.78 22.05 -20.97
CA SER A 158 -8.33 21.65 -22.31
C SER A 158 -9.26 22.17 -23.41
N GLU A 159 -10.57 22.17 -23.16
CA GLU A 159 -11.57 22.77 -24.05
C GLU A 159 -11.34 24.28 -24.20
N LYS A 160 -11.13 25.01 -23.10
CA LYS A 160 -10.80 26.45 -23.13
C LYS A 160 -9.52 26.71 -23.90
N ILE A 161 -8.45 25.96 -23.64
CA ILE A 161 -7.17 26.09 -24.35
C ILE A 161 -7.37 25.87 -25.86
N ASN A 162 -8.08 24.81 -26.25
CA ASN A 162 -8.29 24.49 -27.65
C ASN A 162 -9.13 25.57 -28.37
N ASN A 163 -10.13 26.14 -27.69
CA ASN A 163 -11.04 27.13 -28.27
C ASN A 163 -10.44 28.54 -28.35
N SER A 164 -9.50 28.91 -27.46
CA SER A 164 -9.00 30.30 -27.41
C SER A 164 -7.49 30.46 -27.43
N CYS A 165 -6.71 29.48 -26.99
CA CYS A 165 -5.27 29.65 -26.76
C CYS A 165 -4.37 28.77 -27.63
N ARG A 166 -4.91 27.99 -28.57
CA ARG A 166 -4.09 27.23 -29.51
C ARG A 166 -3.34 28.22 -30.43
N PRO A 167 -1.99 28.14 -30.51
CA PRO A 167 -1.21 29.08 -31.32
C PRO A 167 -1.42 28.85 -32.82
N THR A 168 -1.18 29.88 -33.62
CA THR A 168 -1.37 29.88 -35.08
C THR A 168 -0.03 29.75 -35.82
N ASN A 169 -0.06 29.67 -37.16
CA ASN A 169 1.14 29.75 -38.02
C ASN A 169 2.22 28.67 -37.81
N GLY A 170 1.82 27.45 -37.41
CA GLY A 170 2.73 26.31 -37.29
C GLY A 170 3.51 26.24 -35.97
N ALA A 171 3.27 27.15 -35.03
CA ALA A 171 3.76 27.06 -33.67
C ALA A 171 3.15 25.85 -32.95
N TRP A 172 3.95 25.14 -32.15
CA TRP A 172 3.47 23.94 -31.46
C TRP A 172 2.68 24.27 -30.19
N LEU A 173 1.75 23.39 -29.81
CA LEU A 173 1.06 23.41 -28.52
C LEU A 173 1.50 22.21 -27.70
N ARG A 174 1.80 22.40 -26.42
CA ARG A 174 2.08 21.30 -25.49
C ARG A 174 1.31 21.52 -24.19
N VAL A 175 0.54 20.52 -23.78
CA VAL A 175 -0.28 20.53 -22.58
C VAL A 175 0.20 19.42 -21.65
N VAL A 176 0.69 19.81 -20.47
CA VAL A 176 1.25 18.91 -19.46
C VAL A 176 0.19 18.60 -18.42
N LEU A 177 -0.01 17.31 -18.13
CA LEU A 177 -1.04 16.79 -17.24
C LEU A 177 -0.37 16.02 -16.09
N GLU A 178 -0.87 16.19 -14.88
CA GLU A 178 -0.40 15.50 -13.68
C GLU A 178 -1.26 14.31 -13.30
N LYS A 179 -0.68 13.35 -12.57
CA LYS A 179 -1.45 12.24 -12.00
C LYS A 179 -2.38 12.76 -10.89
N PRO A 180 -3.56 12.15 -10.67
CA PRO A 180 -4.02 10.85 -11.17
C PRO A 180 -4.69 10.87 -12.56
N PHE A 181 -4.40 9.85 -13.38
CA PHE A 181 -5.02 9.65 -14.70
C PHE A 181 -6.09 8.55 -14.62
N GLY A 182 -7.19 8.83 -13.94
CA GLY A 182 -8.19 7.82 -13.56
C GLY A 182 -7.80 7.07 -12.28
N HIS A 183 -8.71 6.22 -11.81
CA HIS A 183 -8.54 5.33 -10.64
C HIS A 183 -8.81 3.86 -10.97
N ASP A 184 -9.27 3.58 -12.18
CA ASP A 184 -9.47 2.28 -12.79
C ASP A 184 -9.48 2.44 -14.32
N PHE A 185 -9.57 1.33 -15.04
CA PHE A 185 -9.63 1.34 -16.52
C PHE A 185 -10.78 2.19 -17.07
N ARG A 186 -11.97 2.12 -16.47
CA ARG A 186 -13.15 2.81 -16.98
C ARG A 186 -13.03 4.32 -16.83
N SER A 187 -12.63 4.80 -15.65
CA SER A 187 -12.42 6.22 -15.37
C SER A 187 -11.27 6.80 -16.21
N ALA A 188 -10.20 6.03 -16.44
CA ALA A 188 -9.11 6.42 -17.34
C ALA A 188 -9.59 6.54 -18.80
N GLN A 189 -10.44 5.63 -19.26
CA GLN A 189 -11.04 5.69 -20.60
C GLN A 189 -11.95 6.91 -20.77
N VAL A 190 -12.76 7.24 -19.77
CA VAL A 190 -13.60 8.45 -19.79
C VAL A 190 -12.74 9.71 -19.86
N LEU A 191 -11.71 9.82 -19.01
CA LEU A 191 -10.78 10.95 -19.03
C LEU A 191 -10.07 11.08 -20.38
N ALA A 192 -9.59 9.96 -20.95
CA ALA A 192 -8.95 9.93 -22.25
C ALA A 192 -9.89 10.42 -23.37
N SER A 193 -11.16 9.98 -23.37
CA SER A 193 -12.15 10.42 -24.35
C SER A 193 -12.46 11.91 -24.24
N GLN A 194 -12.55 12.45 -23.02
CA GLN A 194 -12.83 13.87 -22.79
C GLN A 194 -11.65 14.77 -23.19
N LEU A 195 -10.41 14.31 -22.95
CA LEU A 195 -9.23 15.05 -23.40
C LEU A 195 -9.07 14.98 -24.91
N GLY A 196 -9.33 13.80 -25.51
CA GLY A 196 -9.22 13.57 -26.95
C GLY A 196 -10.17 14.41 -27.81
N SER A 197 -11.26 14.95 -27.24
CA SER A 197 -12.13 15.89 -27.96
C SER A 197 -11.52 17.28 -28.15
N SER A 198 -10.50 17.65 -27.37
CA SER A 198 -9.90 18.99 -27.38
C SER A 198 -8.40 18.98 -27.70
N LEU A 199 -7.68 17.91 -27.36
CA LEU A 199 -6.23 17.79 -27.52
C LEU A 199 -5.88 16.50 -28.25
N LYS A 200 -4.90 16.58 -29.14
CA LYS A 200 -4.32 15.39 -29.76
C LYS A 200 -3.29 14.77 -28.82
N ASP A 201 -2.99 13.48 -28.97
CA ASP A 201 -1.97 12.82 -28.12
C ASP A 201 -0.56 13.44 -28.32
N GLU A 202 -0.27 13.97 -29.52
CA GLU A 202 0.94 14.75 -29.80
C GLU A 202 1.04 16.05 -28.99
N ASP A 203 -0.09 16.65 -28.61
CA ASP A 203 -0.12 17.85 -27.76
C ASP A 203 0.04 17.49 -26.26
N MET A 204 -0.31 16.27 -25.84
CA MET A 204 -0.42 15.90 -24.42
C MET A 204 0.86 15.30 -23.82
N TYR A 205 1.24 15.73 -22.63
CA TYR A 205 2.40 15.23 -21.88
C TYR A 205 1.95 14.82 -20.48
N ARG A 206 1.68 13.53 -20.29
CA ARG A 206 1.25 12.96 -19.00
C ARG A 206 2.47 12.66 -18.14
N ILE A 207 2.58 13.36 -17.02
CA ILE A 207 3.73 13.27 -16.12
C ILE A 207 3.66 12.00 -15.30
N ASP A 208 4.75 11.24 -15.35
CA ASP A 208 5.20 10.48 -14.20
C ASP A 208 6.62 10.89 -13.84
N HIS A 209 6.77 11.59 -12.71
CA HIS A 209 8.02 12.20 -12.30
C HIS A 209 9.17 11.19 -12.12
N TYR A 210 8.92 9.89 -11.93
CA TYR A 210 10.03 8.92 -11.88
C TYR A 210 10.75 8.79 -13.23
N LEU A 211 10.04 8.97 -14.36
CA LEU A 211 10.67 8.96 -15.69
C LEU A 211 11.66 10.12 -15.87
N GLY A 212 11.52 11.19 -15.08
CA GLY A 212 12.46 12.30 -15.01
C GLY A 212 13.69 12.06 -14.13
N LYS A 213 13.74 10.96 -13.36
CA LYS A 213 14.92 10.67 -12.54
C LYS A 213 16.08 10.29 -13.44
N GLN A 214 17.24 10.94 -13.25
CA GLN A 214 18.42 10.75 -14.09
C GLN A 214 18.80 9.26 -14.27
N VAL A 215 18.71 8.44 -13.22
CA VAL A 215 19.00 7.00 -13.29
C VAL A 215 17.99 6.23 -14.15
N VAL A 216 16.70 6.60 -14.09
CA VAL A 216 15.63 5.97 -14.88
C VAL A 216 15.80 6.32 -16.36
N ALA A 217 16.09 7.58 -16.68
CA ALA A 217 16.36 8.04 -18.03
C ALA A 217 17.58 7.33 -18.67
N LYS A 218 18.52 6.83 -17.85
CA LYS A 218 19.69 6.09 -18.31
C LYS A 218 19.53 4.57 -18.41
N ILE A 219 18.35 4.00 -18.10
CA ILE A 219 18.13 2.55 -18.22
C ILE A 219 18.36 2.04 -19.65
N LEU A 220 17.78 2.70 -20.66
CA LEU A 220 17.94 2.25 -22.05
C LEU A 220 19.33 2.54 -22.63
N PRO A 221 19.91 3.75 -22.46
CA PRO A 221 21.31 4.01 -22.80
C PRO A 221 22.26 2.97 -22.19
N PHE A 222 22.11 2.66 -20.89
CA PHE A 222 22.91 1.66 -20.21
C PHE A 222 22.87 0.31 -20.93
N ARG A 223 21.65 -0.16 -21.23
CA ARG A 223 21.45 -1.47 -21.86
C ARG A 223 22.08 -1.54 -23.25
N ILE A 224 22.05 -0.44 -24.01
CA ILE A 224 22.62 -0.38 -25.36
C ILE A 224 24.14 -0.25 -25.34
N GLU A 225 24.70 0.62 -24.52
CA GLU A 225 26.16 0.79 -24.41
C GLU A 225 26.85 -0.48 -23.90
N ASN A 226 26.15 -1.25 -23.05
CA ASN A 226 26.62 -2.51 -22.48
C ASN A 226 26.07 -3.74 -23.20
N LYS A 227 25.48 -3.58 -24.40
CA LYS A 227 24.82 -4.65 -25.17
C LYS A 227 25.71 -5.89 -25.35
N LYS A 228 27.01 -5.68 -25.62
CA LYS A 228 28.00 -6.77 -25.75
C LYS A 228 28.05 -7.70 -24.53
N PHE A 229 27.86 -7.16 -23.33
CA PHE A 229 27.88 -7.93 -22.08
C PHE A 229 26.50 -8.42 -21.67
N LEU A 230 25.45 -7.63 -21.96
CA LEU A 230 24.10 -7.90 -21.48
C LEU A 230 23.33 -8.88 -22.37
N ASP A 231 23.43 -8.81 -23.71
CA ASP A 231 22.66 -9.67 -24.61
C ASP A 231 22.76 -11.18 -24.29
N PRO A 232 23.94 -11.75 -23.97
CA PRO A 232 24.06 -13.17 -23.63
C PRO A 232 23.32 -13.57 -22.34
N ILE A 233 23.16 -12.63 -21.40
CA ILE A 233 22.67 -12.90 -20.04
C ILE A 233 21.31 -12.26 -19.73
N TRP A 234 20.76 -11.41 -20.61
CA TRP A 234 19.48 -10.72 -20.38
C TRP A 234 18.29 -11.58 -20.82
N ASN A 235 18.16 -12.77 -20.25
CA ASN A 235 17.13 -13.75 -20.61
C ASN A 235 16.83 -14.70 -19.44
N LYS A 236 15.74 -15.47 -19.56
CA LYS A 236 15.26 -16.41 -18.53
C LYS A 236 16.27 -17.44 -18.04
N HIS A 237 17.29 -17.79 -18.85
CA HIS A 237 18.29 -18.76 -18.45
C HIS A 237 19.28 -18.19 -17.42
N HIS A 238 19.46 -16.88 -17.40
CA HIS A 238 20.45 -16.20 -16.57
C HIS A 238 19.84 -15.23 -15.56
N ILE A 239 18.68 -14.65 -15.85
CA ILE A 239 17.95 -13.82 -14.89
C ILE A 239 17.24 -14.73 -13.89
N GLU A 240 17.46 -14.48 -12.60
CA GLU A 240 16.74 -15.13 -11.51
C GLU A 240 15.39 -14.42 -11.29
N ARG A 241 15.41 -13.09 -11.16
CA ARG A 241 14.21 -12.26 -10.95
C ARG A 241 14.47 -10.78 -11.23
N VAL A 242 13.39 -10.04 -11.43
CA VAL A 242 13.39 -8.58 -11.53
C VAL A 242 12.65 -8.00 -10.32
N GLU A 243 13.23 -7.01 -9.67
CA GLU A 243 12.65 -6.33 -8.51
C GLU A 243 12.55 -4.84 -8.80
N ILE A 244 11.36 -4.26 -8.66
CA ILE A 244 11.12 -2.83 -8.83
C ILE A 244 10.39 -2.33 -7.61
N ASN A 245 10.82 -1.20 -7.06
CA ASN A 245 9.97 -0.44 -6.17
C ASN A 245 9.29 0.74 -6.87
N HIS A 246 8.04 0.93 -6.50
CA HIS A 246 7.18 2.07 -6.86
C HIS A 246 6.51 2.10 -8.23
N MET A 247 7.01 1.48 -9.33
CA MET A 247 6.42 1.80 -10.65
C MET A 247 6.48 0.78 -11.81
N THR A 248 5.35 0.70 -12.53
CA THR A 248 5.14 -0.08 -13.76
C THR A 248 5.95 0.42 -14.95
N GLU A 249 6.11 1.73 -15.15
CA GLU A 249 6.89 2.26 -16.28
C GLU A 249 8.37 1.88 -16.21
N VAL A 250 8.93 1.77 -15.01
CA VAL A 250 10.34 1.33 -14.86
C VAL A 250 10.47 -0.14 -15.25
N MET A 251 9.50 -0.97 -14.88
CA MET A 251 9.45 -2.38 -15.29
C MET A 251 9.43 -2.49 -16.82
N THR A 252 8.64 -1.68 -17.53
CA THR A 252 8.62 -1.72 -19.00
C THR A 252 9.97 -1.35 -19.59
N LEU A 253 10.67 -0.33 -19.07
CA LEU A 253 12.02 0.04 -19.53
C LEU A 253 13.07 -1.07 -19.32
N LEU A 254 12.95 -1.86 -18.25
CA LEU A 254 13.86 -2.98 -17.96
C LEU A 254 13.59 -4.21 -18.83
N THR A 255 12.32 -4.46 -19.15
CA THR A 255 11.87 -5.71 -19.77
C THR A 255 11.58 -5.60 -21.25
N MET A 256 11.31 -4.40 -21.78
CA MET A 256 11.05 -4.25 -23.20
C MET A 256 12.27 -4.58 -24.07
N ARG A 257 12.00 -4.91 -25.33
CA ARG A 257 13.04 -5.05 -26.35
C ARG A 257 13.75 -3.71 -26.53
N LEU A 258 15.06 -3.78 -26.81
CA LEU A 258 15.82 -2.56 -27.08
C LEU A 258 15.38 -1.98 -28.43
N PRO A 259 15.05 -0.68 -28.48
CA PRO A 259 14.76 -0.02 -29.75
C PRO A 259 16.02 0.00 -30.62
N MET A 260 15.85 -0.12 -31.93
CA MET A 260 16.90 0.06 -32.93
C MET A 260 17.37 1.52 -32.96
N ASN A 261 16.44 2.46 -32.76
CA ASN A 261 16.74 3.88 -32.65
C ASN A 261 16.22 4.44 -31.31
N LEU A 262 17.12 4.72 -30.36
CA LEU A 262 16.76 5.33 -29.07
C LEU A 262 16.13 6.72 -29.20
N SER A 263 16.40 7.44 -30.29
CA SER A 263 15.84 8.76 -30.53
C SER A 263 14.39 8.69 -31.03
N SER A 264 13.91 7.50 -31.42
CA SER A 264 12.52 7.31 -31.84
C SER A 264 11.62 7.10 -30.63
N SER A 265 10.91 8.16 -30.21
CA SER A 265 9.94 8.04 -29.14
C SER A 265 8.81 7.05 -29.47
N GLU A 266 8.43 6.94 -30.74
CA GLU A 266 7.40 5.99 -31.21
C GLU A 266 7.84 4.54 -30.96
N GLU A 267 9.07 4.18 -31.34
CA GLU A 267 9.59 2.82 -31.15
C GLU A 267 9.65 2.45 -29.65
N VAL A 268 10.09 3.38 -28.80
CA VAL A 268 10.10 3.19 -27.33
C VAL A 268 8.69 2.93 -26.81
N LEU A 269 7.71 3.75 -27.19
CA LEU A 269 6.32 3.63 -26.73
C LEU A 269 5.66 2.33 -27.22
N GLN A 270 5.95 1.90 -28.45
CA GLN A 270 5.46 0.61 -28.98
C GLN A 270 6.07 -0.58 -28.26
N ASN A 271 7.37 -0.55 -27.97
CA ASN A 271 8.03 -1.62 -27.21
C ASN A 271 7.49 -1.73 -25.77
N LYS A 272 7.11 -0.60 -25.14
CA LYS A 272 6.40 -0.61 -23.85
C LYS A 272 5.01 -1.25 -23.96
N LEU A 273 4.23 -0.90 -24.99
CA LEU A 273 2.91 -1.49 -25.23
C LEU A 273 2.97 -3.01 -25.45
N GLN A 274 3.97 -3.48 -26.18
CA GLN A 274 4.18 -4.90 -26.39
C GLN A 274 4.34 -5.65 -25.06
N ILE A 275 5.08 -5.08 -24.10
CA ILE A 275 5.21 -5.66 -22.77
C ILE A 275 3.86 -5.77 -22.08
N PHE A 276 3.06 -4.70 -22.03
CA PHE A 276 1.73 -4.75 -21.43
C PHE A 276 0.84 -5.83 -22.03
N SER A 277 0.86 -5.98 -23.37
CA SER A 277 0.09 -7.02 -24.07
C SER A 277 0.55 -8.45 -23.77
N SER A 278 1.81 -8.61 -23.34
CA SER A 278 2.41 -9.91 -23.03
C SER A 278 2.35 -10.23 -21.54
N MET A 279 1.84 -9.35 -20.68
CA MET A 279 1.74 -9.62 -19.25
C MET A 279 0.62 -10.60 -18.94
N LEU A 280 0.89 -11.56 -18.05
CA LEU A 280 -0.15 -12.45 -17.54
C LEU A 280 -1.14 -11.66 -16.65
N PRO A 281 -2.43 -12.02 -16.64
CA PRO A 281 -3.43 -11.36 -15.80
C PRO A 281 -3.06 -11.40 -14.31
N LEU A 282 -3.30 -10.29 -13.61
CA LEU A 282 -3.08 -10.17 -12.18
C LEU A 282 -4.38 -10.41 -11.41
N GLY A 283 -4.34 -11.31 -10.43
CA GLY A 283 -5.44 -11.58 -9.50
C GLY A 283 -4.97 -11.68 -8.05
N ARG A 284 -5.87 -12.07 -7.15
CA ARG A 284 -5.61 -12.11 -5.70
C ARG A 284 -4.39 -12.94 -5.30
N SER A 285 -4.11 -14.05 -5.99
CA SER A 285 -2.94 -14.91 -5.76
C SER A 285 -1.60 -14.26 -6.12
N GLN A 286 -1.63 -13.18 -6.91
CA GLN A 286 -0.45 -12.47 -7.41
C GLN A 286 -0.12 -11.24 -6.56
N ALA A 287 -0.83 -10.99 -5.45
CA ALA A 287 -0.52 -9.88 -4.57
C ALA A 287 -0.65 -10.23 -3.08
N VAL A 288 0.21 -9.63 -2.28
CA VAL A 288 0.00 -9.47 -0.84
C VAL A 288 -0.08 -8.00 -0.49
N VAL A 289 -0.91 -7.66 0.48
CA VAL A 289 -1.18 -6.29 0.90
C VAL A 289 -1.07 -6.15 2.42
N GLY A 290 -0.54 -5.01 2.86
CA GLY A 290 -0.38 -4.67 4.27
C GLY A 290 -0.82 -3.25 4.59
N GLN A 291 -1.08 -2.96 5.86
CA GLN A 291 -1.47 -1.64 6.37
C GLN A 291 -0.74 -1.34 7.68
N TYR A 292 -0.07 -0.18 7.79
CA TYR A 292 0.60 0.16 9.04
C TYR A 292 -0.42 0.46 10.13
N GLN A 293 -0.14 0.05 11.37
CA GLN A 293 -1.09 0.02 12.47
C GLN A 293 -1.76 1.38 12.74
N ALA A 294 -0.97 2.46 12.70
CA ALA A 294 -1.47 3.82 12.95
C ALA A 294 -2.36 4.40 11.83
N TYR A 295 -2.50 3.72 10.68
CA TYR A 295 -3.23 4.26 9.52
C TYR A 295 -4.72 4.42 9.78
N ASN A 296 -5.37 3.43 10.41
CA ASN A 296 -6.81 3.49 10.69
C ASN A 296 -7.18 4.69 11.57
N THR A 297 -6.41 4.94 12.63
CA THR A 297 -6.62 6.10 13.50
C THR A 297 -6.43 7.41 12.74
N ALA A 298 -5.43 7.50 11.86
CA ALA A 298 -5.22 8.68 11.03
C ALA A 298 -6.42 8.94 10.09
N VAL A 299 -6.97 7.90 9.45
CA VAL A 299 -8.16 8.03 8.58
C VAL A 299 -9.39 8.44 9.37
N GLN A 300 -9.60 7.88 10.57
CA GLN A 300 -10.72 8.25 11.44
C GLN A 300 -10.66 9.74 11.82
N GLN A 301 -9.47 10.25 12.13
CA GLN A 301 -9.26 11.67 12.44
C GLN A 301 -9.45 12.56 11.21
N GLU A 302 -8.83 12.21 10.08
CA GLU A 302 -8.87 13.02 8.86
C GLU A 302 -10.27 13.11 8.26
N LEU A 303 -11.03 12.01 8.27
CA LEU A 303 -12.37 11.93 7.69
C LEU A 303 -13.49 12.13 8.73
N ASN A 304 -13.14 12.45 9.97
CA ASN A 304 -14.07 12.61 11.10
C ASN A 304 -15.06 11.43 11.21
N LYS A 305 -14.53 10.20 11.17
CA LYS A 305 -15.29 8.93 11.28
C LYS A 305 -15.29 8.42 12.73
N THR A 306 -16.28 7.60 13.05
CA THR A 306 -16.37 6.93 14.36
C THR A 306 -15.21 5.94 14.56
N LYS A 307 -14.92 5.60 15.82
CA LYS A 307 -13.81 4.67 16.16
C LYS A 307 -14.01 3.25 15.60
N ASP A 308 -15.26 2.90 15.33
CA ASP A 308 -15.76 1.67 14.73
C ASP A 308 -15.55 1.61 13.19
N HIS A 309 -15.13 2.70 12.55
CA HIS A 309 -14.78 2.68 11.13
C HIS A 309 -13.40 2.05 10.90
N VAL A 310 -13.36 0.93 10.16
CA VAL A 310 -12.12 0.27 9.74
C VAL A 310 -11.85 0.54 8.27
N SER A 311 -10.66 1.07 7.95
CA SER A 311 -10.21 1.25 6.58
C SER A 311 -9.49 0.00 6.08
N LEU A 312 -9.87 -0.48 4.89
CA LEU A 312 -9.19 -1.58 4.20
C LEU A 312 -8.09 -1.11 3.25
N THR A 313 -7.79 0.20 3.22
CA THR A 313 -6.82 0.77 2.27
C THR A 313 -5.41 0.22 2.55
N PRO A 314 -4.77 -0.45 1.58
CA PRO A 314 -3.42 -0.96 1.77
C PRO A 314 -2.40 0.19 1.77
N THR A 315 -1.43 0.13 2.68
CA THR A 315 -0.27 1.03 2.73
C THR A 315 1.03 0.34 2.33
N PHE A 316 0.98 -0.97 2.08
CA PHE A 316 2.02 -1.81 1.51
C PHE A 316 1.39 -2.76 0.49
N ALA A 317 2.07 -2.99 -0.62
CA ALA A 317 1.74 -4.03 -1.57
C ALA A 317 3.00 -4.64 -2.16
N ALA A 318 3.01 -5.97 -2.31
CA ALA A 318 3.97 -6.69 -3.13
C ALA A 318 3.20 -7.50 -4.17
N VAL A 319 3.51 -7.28 -5.44
CA VAL A 319 2.80 -7.86 -6.58
C VAL A 319 3.79 -8.65 -7.42
N LEU A 320 3.42 -9.90 -7.70
CA LEU A 320 4.18 -10.82 -8.53
C LEU A 320 3.58 -10.86 -9.93
N ALA A 321 4.29 -10.27 -10.88
CA ALA A 321 3.96 -10.28 -12.29
C ALA A 321 4.83 -11.26 -13.08
N HIS A 322 4.31 -11.68 -14.23
CA HIS A 322 5.01 -12.53 -15.20
C HIS A 322 4.71 -12.05 -16.62
N ILE A 323 5.70 -12.19 -17.50
CA ILE A 323 5.58 -11.86 -18.93
C ILE A 323 5.60 -13.15 -19.73
N ASP A 324 4.60 -13.33 -20.60
CA ASP A 324 4.48 -14.40 -21.58
C ASP A 324 5.26 -14.07 -22.85
N ASP A 325 6.58 -13.93 -22.70
CA ASP A 325 7.53 -13.76 -23.80
C ASP A 325 8.70 -14.74 -23.56
N ALA A 326 9.23 -15.34 -24.62
CA ALA A 326 10.30 -16.34 -24.54
C ALA A 326 11.55 -15.85 -23.79
N GLN A 327 11.79 -14.53 -23.77
CA GLN A 327 12.90 -13.90 -23.07
C GLN A 327 12.72 -13.93 -21.53
N TYR A 328 11.49 -13.88 -21.03
CA TYR A 328 11.16 -13.74 -19.59
C TYR A 328 10.27 -14.83 -19.04
N GLU A 329 9.92 -15.84 -19.84
CA GLU A 329 9.08 -16.95 -19.41
C GLU A 329 9.62 -17.60 -18.12
N GLY A 330 8.79 -17.62 -17.08
CA GLY A 330 9.13 -18.17 -15.77
C GLY A 330 10.01 -17.26 -14.88
N VAL A 331 10.39 -16.07 -15.34
CA VAL A 331 11.11 -15.07 -14.52
C VAL A 331 10.09 -14.28 -13.70
N PRO A 332 10.15 -14.32 -12.35
CA PRO A 332 9.27 -13.52 -11.51
C PRO A 332 9.68 -12.04 -11.55
N ILE A 333 8.68 -11.17 -11.70
CA ILE A 333 8.82 -9.71 -11.64
C ILE A 333 8.08 -9.22 -10.38
N LEU A 334 8.84 -8.75 -9.40
CA LEU A 334 8.30 -8.27 -8.13
C LEU A 334 8.19 -6.75 -8.16
N LEU A 335 6.97 -6.24 -7.98
CA LEU A 335 6.70 -4.83 -7.77
C LEU A 335 6.32 -4.62 -6.30
N ILE A 336 7.16 -3.90 -5.55
CA ILE A 336 7.00 -3.73 -4.11
C ILE A 336 6.95 -2.24 -3.77
N SER A 337 5.92 -1.80 -3.04
CA SER A 337 5.85 -0.43 -2.55
C SER A 337 5.13 -0.39 -1.21
N GLY A 338 5.56 0.51 -0.34
CA GLY A 338 4.88 0.73 0.94
C GLY A 338 5.28 2.01 1.64
N LYS A 339 4.51 2.36 2.66
CA LYS A 339 4.74 3.48 3.59
C LYS A 339 5.17 2.96 4.95
N MET A 340 5.83 3.81 5.74
CA MET A 340 6.34 3.43 7.07
C MET A 340 7.14 2.12 7.00
N LEU A 341 8.01 2.02 5.99
CA LEU A 341 9.01 0.96 5.90
C LEU A 341 10.27 1.37 6.66
N ASP A 342 11.20 0.45 6.84
CA ASP A 342 12.50 0.64 7.48
C ASP A 342 13.37 1.68 6.76
N GLU A 343 13.23 1.78 5.44
CA GLU A 343 14.03 2.66 4.61
C GLU A 343 13.21 3.37 3.52
N ARG A 344 13.41 4.69 3.38
CA ARG A 344 12.97 5.43 2.19
C ARG A 344 13.99 5.21 1.08
N VAL A 345 13.67 4.33 0.13
CA VAL A 345 14.53 4.02 -1.02
C VAL A 345 13.73 3.82 -2.29
N GLY A 346 14.34 4.20 -3.42
CA GLY A 346 13.88 3.87 -4.76
C GLY A 346 14.98 3.13 -5.53
N TYR A 347 14.67 2.00 -6.15
CA TYR A 347 15.55 1.21 -6.99
C TYR A 347 14.76 0.33 -7.97
N ALA A 348 15.43 -0.06 -9.05
CA ALA A 348 15.05 -1.23 -9.82
C ALA A 348 16.26 -2.11 -10.05
N ARG A 349 16.08 -3.42 -9.94
CA ARG A 349 17.17 -4.39 -9.87
C ARG A 349 16.86 -5.60 -10.71
N ILE A 350 17.91 -6.10 -11.36
CA ILE A 350 17.92 -7.40 -12.03
C ILE A 350 18.93 -8.27 -11.31
N LEU A 351 18.45 -9.38 -10.76
CA LEU A 351 19.25 -10.39 -10.10
C LEU A 351 19.50 -11.54 -11.07
N PHE A 352 20.76 -11.92 -11.23
CA PHE A 352 21.17 -13.03 -12.09
C PHE A 352 21.44 -14.28 -11.26
N LYS A 353 21.17 -15.44 -11.87
CA LYS A 353 21.42 -16.76 -11.30
C LYS A 353 22.93 -16.96 -11.08
N ASN A 354 23.25 -17.69 -10.02
CA ASN A 354 24.60 -18.21 -9.82
C ASN A 354 24.75 -19.56 -10.52
N ASP A 355 25.88 -19.75 -11.20
CA ASP A 355 26.18 -20.98 -11.96
C ASP A 355 26.59 -22.15 -11.04
N ILE A 356 26.70 -21.88 -9.73
CA ILE A 356 27.18 -22.83 -8.72
C ILE A 356 26.22 -22.80 -7.52
N PHE A 357 25.83 -23.99 -7.07
CA PHE A 357 25.05 -24.15 -5.84
C PHE A 357 25.98 -24.01 -4.62
N CYS A 358 25.78 -22.95 -3.84
CA CYS A 358 26.66 -22.61 -2.74
C CYS A 358 26.21 -23.22 -1.41
N LEU A 359 26.90 -24.26 -0.96
CA LEU A 359 26.73 -24.85 0.37
C LEU A 359 27.50 -24.00 1.41
N GLN A 360 26.77 -23.13 2.10
CA GLN A 360 27.10 -22.43 3.36
C GLN A 360 28.32 -21.47 3.41
N ASN A 361 29.25 -21.47 2.46
CA ASN A 361 30.39 -20.54 2.50
C ASN A 361 30.15 -19.28 1.65
N HIS A 362 29.46 -18.28 2.22
CA HIS A 362 29.00 -17.06 1.56
C HIS A 362 30.11 -16.13 1.04
N ASN A 363 31.37 -16.31 1.46
CA ASN A 363 32.48 -15.42 1.10
C ASN A 363 33.16 -15.74 -0.24
N SER A 364 32.80 -16.83 -0.92
CA SER A 364 33.35 -17.09 -2.25
C SER A 364 32.76 -16.13 -3.28
N VAL A 365 33.59 -15.61 -4.20
CA VAL A 365 33.16 -14.67 -5.26
C VAL A 365 32.02 -15.25 -6.12
N HIS A 366 31.99 -16.57 -6.27
CA HIS A 366 30.96 -17.30 -7.02
C HIS A 366 29.61 -17.41 -6.31
N CYS A 367 29.57 -17.18 -4.99
CA CYS A 367 28.36 -17.22 -4.17
C CYS A 367 27.75 -15.84 -3.92
N LYS A 368 28.47 -14.77 -4.25
CA LYS A 368 28.00 -13.40 -4.13
C LYS A 368 26.91 -13.11 -5.17
N PRO A 369 25.80 -12.44 -4.81
CA PRO A 369 24.76 -12.05 -5.75
C PRO A 369 25.31 -11.32 -6.98
N LYS A 370 24.94 -11.76 -8.18
CA LYS A 370 25.26 -11.06 -9.44
C LYS A 370 24.09 -10.17 -9.80
N GLN A 371 24.28 -8.85 -9.89
CA GLN A 371 23.16 -7.93 -10.04
C GLN A 371 23.52 -6.64 -10.76
N VAL A 372 22.51 -6.06 -11.43
CA VAL A 372 22.49 -4.68 -11.90
C VAL A 372 21.41 -3.94 -11.13
N VAL A 373 21.76 -2.82 -10.50
CA VAL A 373 20.85 -2.02 -9.67
C VAL A 373 20.84 -0.58 -10.17
N PHE A 374 19.67 -0.12 -10.58
CA PHE A 374 19.36 1.27 -10.88
C PHE A 374 18.81 1.91 -9.61
N TYR A 375 19.66 2.60 -8.86
CA TYR A 375 19.34 3.18 -7.55
C TYR A 375 18.89 4.64 -7.71
N PHE A 376 17.64 4.95 -7.39
CA PHE A 376 17.03 6.26 -7.67
C PHE A 376 17.40 7.36 -6.66
N GLY A 377 17.99 6.99 -5.53
CA GLY A 377 18.40 7.90 -4.46
C GLY A 377 17.76 7.59 -3.12
N HIS A 378 18.06 8.43 -2.12
CA HIS A 378 17.76 8.20 -0.70
C HIS A 378 18.47 6.96 -0.14
N GLY A 379 17.90 6.35 0.91
CA GLY A 379 18.46 5.21 1.62
C GLY A 379 19.93 5.37 2.05
N LYS A 380 20.64 4.27 2.25
CA LYS A 380 22.04 4.26 2.73
C LYS A 380 23.00 4.96 1.79
N LEU A 381 22.74 4.91 0.48
CA LEU A 381 23.62 5.53 -0.53
C LEU A 381 23.46 7.06 -0.58
N GLN A 382 22.27 7.59 -0.29
CA GLN A 382 21.93 9.03 -0.29
C GLN A 382 22.05 9.77 -1.64
N TYR A 383 22.56 9.12 -2.69
CA TYR A 383 22.65 9.67 -4.05
C TYR A 383 22.16 8.65 -5.09
N PRO A 384 21.65 9.11 -6.25
CA PRO A 384 21.28 8.23 -7.35
C PRO A 384 22.51 7.57 -7.98
N ALA A 385 22.44 6.28 -8.33
CA ALA A 385 23.57 5.56 -8.92
C ALA A 385 23.13 4.35 -9.76
N ILE A 386 24.00 3.93 -10.67
CA ILE A 386 23.92 2.62 -11.34
C ILE A 386 25.02 1.74 -10.75
N LEU A 387 24.64 0.59 -10.22
CA LEU A 387 25.53 -0.36 -9.55
C LEU A 387 25.57 -1.66 -10.36
N VAL A 388 26.76 -2.12 -10.71
CA VAL A 388 26.98 -3.41 -11.38
C VAL A 388 27.93 -4.24 -10.54
N SER A 389 27.53 -5.45 -10.15
CA SER A 389 28.40 -6.32 -9.35
C SER A 389 29.73 -6.60 -10.05
N LYS A 390 30.85 -6.52 -9.33
CA LYS A 390 32.19 -6.78 -9.88
C LYS A 390 32.39 -8.21 -10.39
N ASN A 391 31.60 -9.16 -9.88
CA ASN A 391 31.57 -10.55 -10.34
C ASN A 391 30.63 -10.78 -11.55
N LEU A 392 30.08 -9.73 -12.16
CA LEU A 392 29.23 -9.80 -13.35
C LEU A 392 29.98 -9.30 -14.60
N PHE A 393 30.17 -7.99 -14.76
CA PHE A 393 31.05 -7.38 -15.77
C PHE A 393 31.42 -5.94 -15.35
N LYS A 394 32.48 -5.38 -15.95
CA LYS A 394 32.81 -3.96 -15.82
C LYS A 394 31.98 -3.14 -16.82
N PRO A 395 31.07 -2.25 -16.37
CA PRO A 395 30.26 -1.46 -17.27
C PRO A 395 31.07 -0.41 -18.00
N VAL A 396 30.63 -0.06 -19.21
CA VAL A 396 31.08 1.13 -19.93
C VAL A 396 30.67 2.35 -19.11
N LEU A 397 31.60 3.30 -18.92
CA LEU A 397 31.26 4.58 -18.32
C LEU A 397 30.36 5.33 -19.29
N MET A 398 29.19 5.73 -18.81
CA MET A 398 28.25 6.55 -19.57
C MET A 398 28.89 7.89 -19.98
N ASP A 399 28.20 8.65 -20.83
CA ASP A 399 28.60 9.96 -21.33
C ASP A 399 29.24 10.93 -20.30
N GLY A 400 29.73 12.08 -20.79
CA GLY A 400 30.44 13.07 -19.96
C GLY A 400 29.67 13.66 -18.77
N GLU A 401 28.38 13.34 -18.59
CA GLU A 401 27.57 13.75 -17.43
C GLU A 401 27.62 12.73 -16.27
N TRP A 402 28.34 11.61 -16.42
CA TRP A 402 28.45 10.56 -15.41
C TRP A 402 29.90 10.31 -15.01
N LYS A 403 30.09 9.91 -13.75
CA LYS A 403 31.41 9.58 -13.20
C LYS A 403 31.39 8.26 -12.44
N GLU A 404 32.51 7.55 -12.50
CA GLU A 404 32.76 6.38 -11.66
C GLU A 404 33.14 6.84 -10.24
N VAL A 405 32.56 6.18 -9.24
CA VAL A 405 32.89 6.40 -7.82
C VAL A 405 33.95 5.38 -7.42
N THR A 406 35.15 5.85 -7.07
CA THR A 406 36.28 5.02 -6.65
C THR A 406 36.43 4.90 -5.14
N GLU A 407 35.93 5.90 -4.41
CA GLU A 407 35.95 5.93 -2.94
C GLU A 407 34.56 5.66 -2.40
N HIS A 408 34.46 4.67 -1.52
CA HIS A 408 33.17 4.20 -1.02
C HIS A 408 33.06 4.36 0.49
N ARG A 409 31.84 4.66 0.96
CA ARG A 409 31.48 4.54 2.38
C ARG A 409 31.28 3.06 2.71
N ASP A 410 31.52 2.64 3.94
CA ASP A 410 31.25 1.26 4.35
C ASP A 410 29.74 1.04 4.52
N VAL A 411 29.07 0.67 3.44
CA VAL A 411 27.62 0.43 3.39
C VAL A 411 27.30 -0.82 2.58
N ASN A 412 26.30 -1.57 3.06
CA ASN A 412 25.75 -2.73 2.36
C ASN A 412 24.49 -2.33 1.58
N ILE A 413 24.49 -2.63 0.28
CA ILE A 413 23.38 -2.38 -0.64
C ILE A 413 22.93 -3.72 -1.23
N LEU A 414 21.68 -4.10 -0.97
CA LEU A 414 21.01 -5.29 -1.53
C LEU A 414 21.85 -6.57 -1.45
N GLY A 415 22.41 -6.84 -0.26
CA GLY A 415 23.15 -8.06 0.07
C GLY A 415 24.64 -8.03 -0.27
N LEU A 416 25.20 -6.90 -0.74
CA LEU A 416 26.62 -6.74 -1.03
C LEU A 416 27.18 -5.45 -0.42
N PRO A 417 28.44 -5.43 0.04
CA PRO A 417 29.12 -4.18 0.35
C PRO A 417 29.29 -3.37 -0.94
N ILE A 418 29.20 -2.05 -0.84
CA ILE A 418 29.32 -1.16 -1.99
C ILE A 418 30.65 -1.32 -2.75
N SER A 419 31.71 -1.76 -2.06
CA SER A 419 33.03 -2.07 -2.62
C SER A 419 33.02 -3.25 -3.60
N ASP A 420 31.98 -4.09 -3.57
CA ASP A 420 31.77 -5.19 -4.53
C ASP A 420 31.01 -4.75 -5.80
N TYR A 421 30.75 -3.45 -5.98
CA TYR A 421 30.14 -2.89 -7.18
C TYR A 421 31.09 -1.99 -7.98
N TYR A 422 30.89 -1.95 -9.29
CA TYR A 422 31.20 -0.77 -10.09
C TYR A 422 30.05 0.22 -9.92
N VAL A 423 30.37 1.45 -9.51
CA VAL A 423 29.38 2.47 -9.14
C VAL A 423 29.52 3.67 -10.06
N GLN A 424 28.45 4.01 -10.77
CA GLN A 424 28.37 5.22 -11.59
C GLN A 424 27.28 6.14 -11.05
N THR A 425 27.57 7.44 -10.95
CA THR A 425 26.64 8.49 -10.46
C THR A 425 26.67 9.67 -11.42
N PRO A 426 25.58 10.44 -11.56
CA PRO A 426 25.62 11.71 -12.28
C PRO A 426 26.63 12.66 -11.62
N THR A 427 27.30 13.48 -12.43
CA THR A 427 28.24 14.51 -11.97
C THR A 427 27.52 15.61 -11.19
N GLU A 428 26.32 15.98 -11.65
CA GLU A 428 25.39 16.91 -11.02
C GLU A 428 24.01 16.26 -10.84
N GLN A 429 23.43 16.39 -9.65
CA GLN A 429 22.09 15.91 -9.37
C GLN A 429 21.07 16.93 -9.83
N ARG A 430 20.12 16.50 -10.66
CA ARG A 430 19.02 17.33 -11.15
C ARG A 430 17.68 16.80 -10.65
N GLU A 431 16.76 17.72 -10.45
CA GLU A 431 15.39 17.39 -10.05
C GLU A 431 14.63 16.79 -11.25
N ALA A 432 13.71 15.86 -10.98
CA ALA A 432 13.01 15.13 -12.03
C ALA A 432 12.11 16.01 -12.91
N TYR A 433 11.46 17.03 -12.34
CA TYR A 433 10.66 17.98 -13.11
C TYR A 433 11.52 18.82 -14.04
N SER A 434 12.73 19.21 -13.64
CA SER A 434 13.65 19.95 -14.50
C SER A 434 14.02 19.16 -15.76
N GLU A 435 14.31 17.86 -15.59
CA GLU A 435 14.59 16.94 -16.71
C GLU A 435 13.35 16.79 -17.62
N LEU A 436 12.16 16.55 -17.04
CA LEU A 436 10.94 16.40 -17.82
C LEU A 436 10.53 17.69 -18.54
N ILE A 437 10.70 18.87 -17.93
CA ILE A 437 10.43 20.16 -18.56
C ILE A 437 11.33 20.37 -19.79
N SER A 438 12.60 20.00 -19.69
CA SER A 438 13.52 20.00 -20.83
C SER A 438 13.04 19.06 -21.95
N HIS A 439 12.58 17.85 -21.60
CA HIS A 439 12.02 16.91 -22.57
C HIS A 439 10.72 17.41 -23.22
N ILE A 440 9.84 18.08 -22.47
CA ILE A 440 8.63 18.73 -23.00
C ILE A 440 9.04 19.81 -23.99
N PHE A 441 10.01 20.66 -23.65
CA PHE A 441 10.51 21.72 -24.54
C PHE A 441 11.14 21.14 -25.83
N ALA A 442 11.84 20.02 -25.74
CA ALA A 442 12.40 19.32 -26.89
C ALA A 442 11.36 18.51 -27.70
N GLY A 443 10.14 18.33 -27.17
CA GLY A 443 9.09 17.54 -27.82
C GLY A 443 9.29 16.02 -27.75
N ARG A 444 10.11 15.54 -26.81
CA ARG A 444 10.37 14.11 -26.63
C ARG A 444 9.17 13.43 -25.96
N LYS A 445 8.71 12.31 -26.50
CA LYS A 445 7.49 11.62 -26.02
C LYS A 445 7.75 10.35 -25.22
N ASP A 446 8.93 9.75 -25.35
CA ASP A 446 9.35 8.50 -24.70
C ASP A 446 9.39 8.58 -23.16
N SER A 447 9.52 9.80 -22.62
CA SER A 447 9.50 10.08 -21.18
C SER A 447 8.10 10.35 -20.61
N PHE A 448 7.04 10.22 -21.42
CA PHE A 448 5.65 10.54 -21.04
C PHE A 448 4.72 9.39 -21.39
N ILE A 449 3.57 9.37 -20.71
CA ILE A 449 2.60 8.28 -20.88
C ILE A 449 1.61 8.63 -21.99
N SER A 450 1.61 7.84 -23.07
CA SER A 450 0.61 7.95 -24.15
C SER A 450 -0.76 7.43 -23.70
N THR A 451 -1.82 7.82 -24.41
CA THR A 451 -3.18 7.34 -24.09
C THR A 451 -3.25 5.81 -24.13
N GLU A 452 -2.62 5.18 -25.13
CA GLU A 452 -2.60 3.73 -25.29
C GLU A 452 -1.87 3.04 -24.14
N ASN A 453 -0.68 3.53 -23.75
CA ASN A 453 0.10 2.95 -22.65
C ASN A 453 -0.64 3.09 -21.32
N LEU A 454 -1.31 4.23 -21.08
CA LEU A 454 -2.12 4.44 -19.90
C LEU A 454 -3.25 3.41 -19.80
N LEU A 455 -4.00 3.21 -20.88
CA LEU A 455 -5.12 2.26 -20.89
C LEU A 455 -4.63 0.81 -20.77
N ALA A 456 -3.51 0.47 -21.42
CA ALA A 456 -2.89 -0.86 -21.30
C ALA A 456 -2.47 -1.15 -19.85
N SER A 457 -1.83 -0.17 -19.18
CA SER A 457 -1.48 -0.26 -17.77
C SER A 457 -2.72 -0.45 -16.88
N TRP A 458 -3.77 0.34 -17.06
CA TRP A 458 -5.00 0.14 -16.29
C TRP A 458 -5.71 -1.18 -16.57
N GLY A 459 -5.60 -1.70 -17.80
CA GLY A 459 -6.13 -3.01 -18.18
C GLY A 459 -5.48 -4.15 -17.39
N LEU A 460 -4.19 -4.00 -17.06
CA LEU A 460 -3.45 -4.91 -16.21
C LEU A 460 -3.85 -4.80 -14.72
N TRP A 461 -3.94 -3.57 -14.19
CA TRP A 461 -4.08 -3.35 -12.74
C TRP A 461 -5.52 -3.42 -12.22
N THR A 462 -6.51 -3.07 -13.04
CA THR A 462 -7.92 -3.01 -12.61
C THR A 462 -8.47 -4.35 -12.12
N PRO A 463 -8.21 -5.50 -12.79
CA PRO A 463 -8.64 -6.81 -12.28
C PRO A 463 -8.08 -7.13 -10.89
N LEU A 464 -6.81 -6.79 -10.65
CA LEU A 464 -6.18 -7.00 -9.35
C LEU A 464 -6.84 -6.15 -8.27
N LEU A 465 -7.03 -4.85 -8.52
CA LEU A 465 -7.68 -3.93 -7.58
C LEU A 465 -9.08 -4.42 -7.20
N ASN A 466 -9.88 -4.86 -8.18
CA ASN A 466 -11.20 -5.41 -7.94
C ASN A 466 -11.15 -6.68 -7.07
N SER A 467 -10.16 -7.55 -7.29
CA SER A 467 -9.99 -8.78 -6.49
C SER A 467 -9.56 -8.53 -5.04
N LEU A 468 -9.00 -7.35 -4.76
CA LEU A 468 -8.49 -6.95 -3.44
C LEU A 468 -9.43 -6.03 -2.66
N ALA A 469 -10.51 -5.52 -3.28
CA ALA A 469 -11.38 -4.48 -2.69
C ALA A 469 -11.92 -4.82 -1.28
N ASN A 470 -12.18 -6.11 -1.01
CA ASN A 470 -12.67 -6.60 0.28
C ASN A 470 -11.62 -7.42 1.06
N SER A 471 -10.35 -7.31 0.70
CA SER A 471 -9.27 -8.03 1.37
C SER A 471 -8.74 -7.22 2.56
N PHE A 472 -8.66 -7.86 3.73
CA PHE A 472 -8.03 -7.24 4.89
C PHE A 472 -6.50 -7.23 4.69
N PRO A 473 -5.87 -6.05 4.74
CA PRO A 473 -4.41 -5.97 4.67
C PRO A 473 -3.76 -6.50 5.94
N ARG A 474 -2.60 -7.14 5.82
CA ARG A 474 -1.77 -7.53 6.97
C ARG A 474 -1.33 -6.29 7.74
N ILE A 475 -1.63 -6.24 9.04
CA ILE A 475 -1.18 -5.13 9.87
C ILE A 475 0.33 -5.24 10.17
N TYR A 476 1.04 -4.12 10.11
CA TYR A 476 2.44 -4.02 10.51
C TYR A 476 2.69 -2.79 11.40
N PRO A 477 3.65 -2.82 12.34
CA PRO A 477 3.88 -1.71 13.28
C PRO A 477 4.30 -0.41 12.58
N GLY A 478 5.22 -0.51 11.62
CA GLY A 478 5.84 0.61 10.91
C GLY A 478 7.32 0.78 11.27
N GLY A 479 8.13 1.21 10.30
CA GLY A 479 9.56 1.49 10.49
C GLY A 479 10.41 0.22 10.61
N ALA A 480 11.45 0.29 11.46
CA ALA A 480 12.35 -0.84 11.70
C ALA A 480 11.67 -2.00 12.44
N ASP A 481 10.60 -1.72 13.19
CA ASP A 481 9.83 -2.70 13.99
C ASP A 481 9.04 -3.67 13.11
N ASN A 482 9.02 -3.46 11.79
CA ASN A 482 8.44 -4.38 10.83
C ASN A 482 9.11 -5.76 10.85
N GLY A 483 10.41 -5.83 11.18
CA GLY A 483 11.17 -7.09 11.15
C GLY A 483 11.01 -7.82 9.80
N ASP A 484 10.64 -9.09 9.86
CA ASP A 484 10.37 -9.97 8.70
C ASP A 484 8.86 -10.10 8.38
N LEU A 485 7.99 -9.30 9.01
CA LEU A 485 6.53 -9.42 8.84
C LEU A 485 6.05 -9.15 7.42
N LEU A 486 6.80 -8.35 6.66
CA LEU A 486 6.49 -8.02 5.27
C LEU A 486 7.30 -8.86 4.28
N ASP A 487 8.12 -9.81 4.74
CA ASP A 487 8.88 -10.69 3.87
C ASP A 487 7.93 -11.58 3.08
N ILE A 488 8.25 -11.74 1.79
CA ILE A 488 7.42 -12.46 0.84
C ILE A 488 8.05 -13.79 0.45
N ARG A 489 7.20 -14.79 0.24
CA ARG A 489 7.54 -16.07 -0.39
C ARG A 489 6.86 -16.17 -1.74
N VAL A 490 7.59 -16.64 -2.74
CA VAL A 490 7.06 -16.92 -4.08
C VAL A 490 6.99 -18.44 -4.25
N LYS A 491 5.82 -18.95 -4.64
CA LYS A 491 5.61 -20.37 -4.93
C LYS A 491 4.95 -20.51 -6.29
N GLY A 492 5.74 -20.87 -7.31
CA GLY A 492 5.26 -20.87 -8.69
C GLY A 492 4.86 -19.46 -9.11
N LYS A 493 3.59 -19.28 -9.49
CA LYS A 493 3.03 -17.97 -9.89
C LYS A 493 2.29 -17.24 -8.77
N ASP A 494 2.34 -17.79 -7.55
CA ASP A 494 1.65 -17.24 -6.40
C ASP A 494 2.65 -16.55 -5.45
N ILE A 495 2.19 -15.48 -4.82
CA ILE A 495 2.91 -14.77 -3.78
C ILE A 495 2.17 -14.91 -2.45
N GLY A 496 2.94 -15.06 -1.37
CA GLY A 496 2.43 -15.03 -0.01
C GLY A 496 3.45 -14.38 0.91
N TYR A 497 3.11 -14.23 2.18
CA TYR A 497 4.10 -13.84 3.18
C TYR A 497 4.94 -15.05 3.60
N ASN A 498 6.21 -14.81 3.92
CA ASN A 498 7.16 -15.84 4.35
C ASN A 498 6.76 -16.41 5.72
N SER A 499 6.48 -15.53 6.67
CA SER A 499 5.88 -15.86 7.95
C SER A 499 4.36 -15.96 7.83
N GLU A 500 3.80 -17.10 8.25
CA GLU A 500 2.43 -17.15 8.75
C GLU A 500 2.51 -16.59 10.18
N VAL A 501 1.73 -15.55 10.49
CA VAL A 501 1.84 -14.90 11.79
C VAL A 501 1.50 -15.89 12.90
N VAL A 502 2.56 -16.34 13.57
CA VAL A 502 2.71 -16.53 15.01
C VAL A 502 3.93 -15.68 15.32
N ILE A 503 3.89 -14.72 16.26
CA ILE A 503 5.07 -14.21 16.98
C ILE A 503 4.69 -13.20 18.09
N LEU A 504 5.05 -13.60 19.31
CA LEU A 504 5.76 -12.94 20.43
C LEU A 504 5.26 -11.60 21.03
N SER A 505 4.71 -11.76 22.25
CA SER A 505 4.92 -11.02 23.52
C SER A 505 5.01 -9.47 23.55
N PRO A 506 4.20 -8.78 24.38
CA PRO A 506 4.14 -7.32 24.48
C PRO A 506 5.35 -6.59 25.10
N ASP A 507 6.41 -7.28 25.54
CA ASP A 507 7.45 -6.65 26.38
C ASP A 507 8.53 -5.85 25.61
N GLN A 508 8.37 -5.64 24.30
CA GLN A 508 9.28 -4.78 23.52
C GLN A 508 8.54 -3.75 22.66
N MET A 509 7.61 -3.00 23.26
CA MET A 509 7.27 -1.67 22.76
C MET A 509 7.44 -0.62 23.86
N GLY A 510 8.45 0.24 23.67
CA GLY A 510 8.69 1.41 24.48
C GLY A 510 7.53 2.40 24.37
N GLY A 511 6.68 2.40 25.39
CA GLY A 511 6.11 3.57 26.05
C GLY A 511 5.20 4.49 25.26
N MET A 512 3.89 4.42 25.55
CA MET A 512 3.07 5.62 25.68
C MET A 512 2.21 5.58 26.95
N SER A 513 2.40 6.61 27.77
CA SER A 513 1.54 7.12 28.83
C SER A 513 1.10 6.17 29.94
N THR A 514 1.86 6.21 31.02
CA THR A 514 1.30 6.37 32.35
C THR A 514 0.39 7.61 32.39
N ASN A 515 -0.91 7.43 32.21
CA ASN A 515 -1.95 8.28 32.79
C ASN A 515 -3.19 7.41 33.00
N GLY A 516 -3.50 7.18 34.27
CA GLY A 516 -4.34 6.09 34.73
C GLY A 516 -5.81 6.22 34.39
N PHE A 517 -6.37 5.12 33.91
CA PHE A 517 -7.67 4.65 34.37
C PHE A 517 -7.45 3.24 34.91
N GLN A 518 -7.66 3.10 36.21
CA GLN A 518 -7.29 1.94 37.00
C GLN A 518 -8.05 0.71 36.48
N VAL A 519 -7.37 -0.38 36.15
CA VAL A 519 -8.02 -1.71 36.15
C VAL A 519 -8.16 -2.09 37.62
N MET A 520 -9.39 -2.17 38.12
CA MET A 520 -9.64 -2.59 39.50
C MET A 520 -9.60 -4.12 39.55
N GLN A 521 -8.55 -4.66 40.17
CA GLN A 521 -8.50 -6.07 40.55
C GLN A 521 -9.06 -6.24 41.97
N GLY A 522 -9.93 -7.22 42.15
CA GLY A 522 -10.57 -7.47 43.44
C GLY A 522 -11.13 -8.88 43.54
N LYS A 523 -12.05 -9.08 44.48
CA LYS A 523 -12.82 -10.31 44.56
C LYS A 523 -14.31 -10.04 44.45
N PHE A 524 -15.00 -10.85 43.65
CA PHE A 524 -16.44 -10.89 43.58
C PHE A 524 -16.92 -12.29 43.95
N ARG A 525 -17.76 -12.39 44.98
CA ARG A 525 -18.21 -13.68 45.56
C ARG A 525 -17.06 -14.65 45.89
N GLY A 526 -15.93 -14.13 46.34
CA GLY A 526 -14.75 -14.92 46.72
C GLY A 526 -13.83 -15.36 45.58
N ALA A 527 -14.28 -15.22 44.32
CA ALA A 527 -13.50 -15.43 43.11
C ALA A 527 -12.83 -14.13 42.64
N ASP A 528 -11.82 -14.24 41.78
CA ASP A 528 -11.11 -13.07 41.27
C ASP A 528 -12.02 -12.22 40.38
N MET A 529 -11.85 -10.90 40.43
CA MET A 529 -12.60 -9.94 39.64
C MET A 529 -11.65 -8.96 38.97
N VAL A 530 -11.89 -8.72 37.68
CA VAL A 530 -11.30 -7.66 36.89
C VAL A 530 -12.42 -6.69 36.52
N SER A 531 -12.24 -5.41 36.83
CA SER A 531 -13.19 -4.37 36.45
C SER A 531 -12.47 -3.19 35.81
N ALA A 532 -13.05 -2.71 34.71
CA ALA A 532 -12.55 -1.60 33.90
C ALA A 532 -13.73 -1.02 33.09
N TRP A 533 -13.49 0.02 32.31
CA TRP A 533 -14.43 0.42 31.26
C TRP A 533 -14.58 -0.69 30.21
N ALA A 534 -15.69 -0.66 29.46
CA ALA A 534 -16.08 -1.76 28.58
C ALA A 534 -14.99 -2.15 27.55
N GLU A 535 -14.30 -1.16 26.95
CA GLU A 535 -13.25 -1.41 25.95
C GLU A 535 -12.02 -2.07 26.59
N GLU A 536 -11.52 -1.53 27.69
CA GLU A 536 -10.34 -2.01 28.42
C GLU A 536 -10.58 -3.37 29.06
N LEU A 537 -11.82 -3.64 29.51
CA LEU A 537 -12.20 -4.94 30.05
C LEU A 537 -12.15 -6.02 28.97
N VAL A 538 -12.66 -5.72 27.78
CA VAL A 538 -12.63 -6.63 26.62
C VAL A 538 -11.19 -6.86 26.17
N GLU A 539 -10.38 -5.80 26.10
CA GLU A 539 -8.95 -5.91 25.78
C GLU A 539 -8.22 -6.80 26.78
N ARG A 540 -8.45 -6.61 28.07
CA ARG A 540 -7.84 -7.44 29.12
C ARG A 540 -8.28 -8.90 29.01
N LEU A 541 -9.58 -9.16 28.83
CA LEU A 541 -10.10 -10.51 28.66
C LEU A 541 -9.52 -11.19 27.42
N ALA A 542 -9.40 -10.48 26.30
CA ALA A 542 -8.80 -11.01 25.07
C ALA A 542 -7.32 -11.39 25.28
N ALA A 543 -6.57 -10.56 26.00
CA ALA A 543 -5.18 -10.86 26.38
C ALA A 543 -5.09 -12.10 27.28
N ASP A 544 -5.94 -12.20 28.32
CA ASP A 544 -5.95 -13.36 29.23
C ASP A 544 -6.32 -14.67 28.48
N ILE A 545 -7.23 -14.62 27.50
CA ILE A 545 -7.57 -15.77 26.63
C ILE A 545 -6.38 -16.15 25.74
N GLN A 546 -5.69 -15.17 25.16
CA GLN A 546 -4.50 -15.44 24.35
C GLN A 546 -3.38 -16.07 25.18
N GLU A 547 -3.10 -15.55 26.37
CA GLU A 547 -2.08 -16.10 27.27
C GLU A 547 -2.41 -17.56 27.64
N ALA A 548 -3.68 -17.85 27.95
CA ALA A 548 -4.13 -19.21 28.21
C ALA A 548 -4.00 -20.13 26.98
N ALA A 549 -4.25 -19.59 25.78
CA ALA A 549 -4.10 -20.33 24.53
C ALA A 549 -2.64 -20.68 24.24
N GLU A 550 -1.75 -19.71 24.36
CA GLU A 550 -0.31 -19.91 24.15
C GLU A 550 0.28 -20.90 25.16
N ALA A 551 -0.08 -20.78 26.44
CA ALA A 551 0.35 -21.71 27.48
C ALA A 551 -0.11 -23.15 27.19
N ALA A 552 -1.39 -23.35 26.85
CA ALA A 552 -1.93 -24.67 26.55
C ALA A 552 -1.32 -25.30 25.29
N VAL A 553 -1.10 -24.50 24.24
CA VAL A 553 -0.46 -24.99 23.01
C VAL A 553 1.01 -25.35 23.25
N ASN A 554 1.72 -24.60 24.10
CA ASN A 554 3.09 -24.92 24.46
C ASN A 554 3.21 -26.19 25.32
N GLU A 555 2.26 -26.43 26.22
CA GLU A 555 2.26 -27.62 27.09
C GLU A 555 1.75 -28.89 26.39
N GLY A 556 0.66 -28.77 25.63
CA GLY A 556 -0.11 -29.91 25.14
C GLY A 556 -0.37 -29.91 23.63
N GLY A 557 0.12 -28.92 22.88
CA GLY A 557 -0.05 -28.80 21.43
C GLY A 557 -1.44 -28.38 20.96
N VAL A 558 -2.39 -28.20 21.88
CA VAL A 558 -3.81 -27.90 21.59
C VAL A 558 -4.41 -27.00 22.67
N PHE A 559 -5.30 -26.10 22.25
CA PHE A 559 -6.13 -25.28 23.15
C PHE A 559 -7.61 -25.57 22.91
N HIS A 560 -8.41 -25.68 23.97
CA HIS A 560 -9.84 -25.93 23.88
C HIS A 560 -10.58 -24.75 24.52
N LEU A 561 -11.20 -23.93 23.67
CA LEU A 561 -11.91 -22.70 24.03
C LEU A 561 -13.41 -22.93 23.85
N ALA A 562 -14.18 -22.85 24.94
CA ALA A 562 -15.63 -22.89 24.89
C ALA A 562 -16.21 -21.48 24.99
N LEU A 563 -17.08 -21.11 24.04
CA LEU A 563 -17.66 -19.76 23.94
C LEU A 563 -19.18 -19.81 24.08
N SER A 564 -19.71 -19.00 25.00
CA SER A 564 -21.15 -18.70 25.11
C SER A 564 -21.62 -17.87 23.92
N GLY A 565 -22.87 -18.10 23.52
CA GLY A 565 -23.54 -17.23 22.56
C GLY A 565 -24.09 -15.94 23.18
N GLY A 566 -24.83 -15.17 22.37
CA GLY A 566 -25.48 -13.91 22.75
C GLY A 566 -24.74 -12.65 22.31
N ALA A 567 -25.25 -11.48 22.72
CA ALA A 567 -24.70 -10.18 22.32
C ALA A 567 -23.48 -9.73 23.15
N THR A 568 -23.36 -10.23 24.37
CA THR A 568 -22.29 -9.85 25.32
C THR A 568 -20.87 -10.13 24.81
N PRO A 569 -20.55 -11.27 24.16
CA PRO A 569 -19.18 -11.55 23.71
C PRO A 569 -18.83 -10.93 22.34
N LEU A 570 -19.73 -10.20 21.67
CA LEU A 570 -19.48 -9.69 20.32
C LEU A 570 -18.27 -8.75 20.24
N ALA A 571 -18.14 -7.85 21.20
CA ALA A 571 -16.98 -6.94 21.28
C ALA A 571 -15.66 -7.73 21.45
N LEU A 572 -15.69 -8.82 22.20
CA LEU A 572 -14.55 -9.71 22.37
C LEU A 572 -14.22 -10.47 21.09
N PHE A 573 -15.22 -10.95 20.36
CA PHE A 573 -15.03 -11.63 19.07
C PHE A 573 -14.33 -10.72 18.06
N HIS A 574 -14.80 -9.47 17.93
CA HIS A 574 -14.14 -8.48 17.08
C HIS A 574 -12.72 -8.18 17.56
N ARG A 575 -12.50 -8.06 18.88
CA ARG A 575 -11.16 -7.84 19.43
C ARG A 575 -10.21 -8.98 19.10
N LEU A 576 -10.62 -10.23 19.32
CA LEU A 576 -9.83 -11.41 19.01
C LEU A 576 -9.53 -11.53 17.50
N ALA A 577 -10.48 -11.17 16.64
CA ALA A 577 -10.29 -11.19 15.19
C ALA A 577 -9.39 -10.07 14.65
N LEU A 578 -9.49 -8.86 15.22
CA LEU A 578 -8.87 -7.64 14.68
C LEU A 578 -7.60 -7.19 15.40
N HIS A 579 -7.32 -7.69 16.60
CA HIS A 579 -6.22 -7.18 17.43
C HIS A 579 -5.33 -8.25 18.06
N HIS A 580 -5.72 -9.54 18.02
CA HIS A 580 -4.94 -10.65 18.59
C HIS A 580 -4.44 -11.60 17.49
N PHE A 581 -3.64 -11.08 16.56
CA PHE A 581 -3.16 -11.81 15.38
C PHE A 581 -2.20 -12.97 15.67
N SER A 582 -1.57 -12.99 16.86
CA SER A 582 -0.71 -14.08 17.35
C SER A 582 -1.47 -15.25 17.97
N PHE A 583 -2.80 -15.11 18.15
CA PHE A 583 -3.61 -16.16 18.75
C PHE A 583 -3.48 -17.48 17.95
N PRO A 584 -3.19 -18.62 18.59
CA PRO A 584 -2.81 -19.87 17.91
C PRO A 584 -4.02 -20.61 17.31
N TRP A 585 -4.81 -19.97 16.45
CA TRP A 585 -6.06 -20.50 15.86
C TRP A 585 -5.92 -21.86 15.18
N ARG A 586 -4.75 -22.17 14.61
CA ARG A 586 -4.47 -23.48 14.00
C ARG A 586 -4.50 -24.64 15.01
N ASN A 587 -4.16 -24.36 16.26
CA ASN A 587 -4.09 -25.31 17.36
C ASN A 587 -5.26 -25.16 18.35
N THR A 588 -6.16 -24.21 18.10
CA THR A 588 -7.33 -23.97 18.94
C THR A 588 -8.54 -24.68 18.38
N HIS A 589 -9.22 -25.44 19.24
CA HIS A 589 -10.56 -25.95 19.03
C HIS A 589 -11.58 -25.02 19.69
N VAL A 590 -12.58 -24.60 18.93
CA VAL A 590 -13.67 -23.74 19.40
C VAL A 590 -14.93 -24.57 19.60
N TRP A 591 -15.45 -24.55 20.82
CA TRP A 591 -16.63 -25.27 21.25
C TRP A 591 -17.74 -24.29 21.59
N MET A 592 -18.96 -24.62 21.21
CA MET A 592 -20.13 -23.89 21.69
C MET A 592 -20.47 -24.32 23.11
N VAL A 593 -20.76 -23.33 23.97
CA VAL A 593 -21.30 -23.57 25.32
C VAL A 593 -22.80 -23.81 25.28
N ASP A 594 -23.51 -23.10 24.40
CA ASP A 594 -24.95 -23.20 24.27
C ASP A 594 -25.43 -22.82 22.87
N GLU A 595 -26.54 -23.42 22.43
CA GLU A 595 -27.16 -23.14 21.14
C GLU A 595 -28.69 -23.19 21.23
N ARG A 596 -29.34 -22.35 20.43
CA ARG A 596 -30.78 -22.31 20.20
C ARG A 596 -31.19 -23.44 19.27
N CYS A 597 -32.32 -24.05 19.55
CA CYS A 597 -32.91 -25.08 18.69
C CYS A 597 -33.51 -24.47 17.42
N VAL A 598 -32.65 -23.90 16.59
CA VAL A 598 -32.89 -23.31 15.27
C VAL A 598 -31.77 -23.78 14.32
N PRO A 599 -31.97 -23.76 13.00
CA PRO A 599 -30.89 -24.10 12.06
C PRO A 599 -29.68 -23.16 12.24
N LEU A 600 -28.46 -23.72 12.08
CA LEU A 600 -27.20 -22.99 12.27
C LEU A 600 -26.96 -21.83 11.27
N THR A 601 -27.80 -21.73 10.23
CA THR A 601 -27.76 -20.66 9.22
C THR A 601 -28.71 -19.51 9.52
N GLU A 602 -29.56 -19.63 10.55
CA GLU A 602 -30.52 -18.59 10.91
C GLU A 602 -29.91 -17.51 11.80
N LEU A 603 -30.42 -16.28 11.70
CA LEU A 603 -29.94 -15.12 12.46
C LEU A 603 -30.01 -15.30 13.99
N ASP A 604 -30.94 -16.14 14.46
CA ASP A 604 -31.12 -16.44 15.88
C ASP A 604 -30.09 -17.46 16.42
N SER A 605 -29.30 -18.13 15.56
CA SER A 605 -28.30 -19.11 15.98
C SER A 605 -27.08 -18.42 16.63
N ASN A 606 -26.66 -18.96 17.77
CA ASN A 606 -25.43 -18.55 18.44
C ASN A 606 -24.21 -18.87 17.55
N PHE A 607 -24.22 -20.00 16.82
CA PHE A 607 -23.18 -20.36 15.86
C PHE A 607 -23.09 -19.37 14.71
N HIS A 608 -24.22 -19.00 14.12
CA HIS A 608 -24.25 -18.02 13.02
C HIS A 608 -23.60 -16.70 13.45
N SER A 609 -23.98 -16.18 14.62
CA SER A 609 -23.38 -14.98 15.21
C SER A 609 -21.87 -15.12 15.45
N MET A 610 -21.42 -16.24 16.00
CA MET A 610 -19.98 -16.52 16.20
C MET A 610 -19.24 -16.64 14.86
N TYR A 611 -19.85 -17.23 13.85
CA TYR A 611 -19.27 -17.35 12.52
C TYR A 611 -19.07 -15.97 11.90
N ASP A 612 -20.12 -15.14 11.95
CA ASP A 612 -20.13 -13.81 11.36
C ASP A 612 -19.17 -12.85 12.06
N HIS A 613 -18.98 -12.98 13.37
CA HIS A 613 -18.19 -12.02 14.14
C HIS A 613 -16.78 -12.51 14.52
N LEU A 614 -16.49 -13.80 14.37
CA LEU A 614 -15.18 -14.38 14.69
C LEU A 614 -14.68 -15.34 13.60
N LEU A 615 -15.38 -16.45 13.37
CA LEU A 615 -14.81 -17.60 12.65
C LEU A 615 -14.48 -17.29 11.19
N GLN A 616 -15.26 -16.44 10.50
CA GLN A 616 -14.97 -16.05 9.11
C GLN A 616 -13.75 -15.11 8.99
N HIS A 617 -13.32 -14.50 10.09
CA HIS A 617 -12.24 -13.52 10.14
C HIS A 617 -10.91 -14.12 10.62
N VAL A 618 -10.91 -15.34 11.16
CA VAL A 618 -9.72 -16.01 11.70
C VAL A 618 -9.38 -17.27 10.92
N ARG A 619 -8.09 -17.63 10.87
CA ARG A 619 -7.62 -18.83 10.17
C ARG A 619 -7.66 -20.06 11.09
N ILE A 620 -8.85 -20.59 11.31
CA ILE A 620 -9.08 -21.82 12.07
C ILE A 620 -9.39 -23.00 11.10
N PRO A 621 -8.76 -24.17 11.27
CA PRO A 621 -9.11 -25.36 10.49
C PRO A 621 -10.56 -25.76 10.74
N TYR A 622 -11.29 -26.14 9.69
CA TYR A 622 -12.71 -26.48 9.81
C TYR A 622 -12.98 -27.61 10.83
N TYR A 623 -12.06 -28.58 10.94
CA TYR A 623 -12.17 -29.70 11.88
C TYR A 623 -11.95 -29.30 13.36
N ASN A 624 -11.54 -28.05 13.63
CA ASN A 624 -11.40 -27.50 14.98
C ASN A 624 -12.64 -26.70 15.41
N ILE A 625 -13.68 -26.61 14.58
CA ILE A 625 -14.90 -25.88 14.87
C ILE A 625 -15.98 -26.90 15.26
N HIS A 626 -16.49 -26.79 16.48
CA HIS A 626 -17.44 -27.76 17.04
C HIS A 626 -18.80 -27.08 17.34
N PRO A 627 -19.70 -26.98 16.34
CA PRO A 627 -21.06 -26.52 16.57
C PRO A 627 -21.88 -27.56 17.32
N MET A 628 -22.87 -27.11 18.11
CA MET A 628 -23.82 -28.02 18.73
C MET A 628 -24.78 -28.63 17.69
N PRO A 629 -24.96 -29.96 17.65
CA PRO A 629 -25.82 -30.64 16.69
C PRO A 629 -27.30 -30.51 17.08
N VAL A 630 -27.84 -29.30 16.95
CA VAL A 630 -29.25 -28.99 17.26
C VAL A 630 -30.22 -29.41 16.17
N GLN A 631 -29.74 -29.68 14.95
CA GLN A 631 -30.55 -30.15 13.82
C GLN A 631 -30.02 -31.49 13.29
N LEU A 632 -30.76 -32.56 13.55
CA LEU A 632 -30.46 -33.91 13.08
C LEU A 632 -31.70 -34.52 12.44
N ASN A 633 -31.54 -35.34 11.41
CA ASN A 633 -32.66 -35.97 10.69
C ASN A 633 -33.75 -34.96 10.24
N HIS A 634 -33.36 -33.73 9.90
CA HIS A 634 -34.25 -32.60 9.57
C HIS A 634 -35.20 -32.14 10.70
N ARG A 635 -34.94 -32.55 11.95
CA ARG A 635 -35.68 -32.14 13.15
C ARG A 635 -34.77 -31.35 14.10
N LEU A 636 -35.37 -30.49 14.92
CA LEU A 636 -34.64 -29.63 15.85
C LEU A 636 -34.77 -30.18 17.28
N CYS A 637 -33.65 -30.41 17.95
CA CYS A 637 -33.54 -30.75 19.38
C CYS A 637 -34.48 -31.86 19.86
N VAL A 638 -34.64 -32.92 19.09
CA VAL A 638 -35.39 -34.11 19.50
C VAL A 638 -34.46 -35.03 20.29
N GLU A 639 -34.85 -35.41 21.52
CA GLU A 639 -34.03 -36.25 22.39
C GLU A 639 -33.66 -37.60 21.76
N GLU A 640 -34.60 -38.21 21.02
CA GLU A 640 -34.38 -39.50 20.33
C GLU A 640 -33.31 -39.43 19.24
N ASP A 641 -33.05 -38.23 18.67
CA ASP A 641 -32.00 -38.04 17.67
C ASP A 641 -30.58 -38.03 18.28
N GLY A 642 -30.48 -37.99 19.61
CA GLY A 642 -29.22 -38.16 20.34
C GLY A 642 -28.21 -37.02 20.18
N GLY A 643 -28.64 -35.82 19.78
CA GLY A 643 -27.74 -34.68 19.54
C GLY A 643 -26.87 -34.31 20.75
N ALA A 644 -27.46 -34.21 21.95
CA ALA A 644 -26.71 -33.94 23.17
C ALA A 644 -25.67 -35.03 23.47
N LEU A 645 -26.05 -36.31 23.30
CA LEU A 645 -25.14 -37.45 23.45
C LEU A 645 -24.00 -37.45 22.42
N LEU A 646 -24.26 -37.02 21.19
CA LEU A 646 -23.25 -36.91 20.14
C LEU A 646 -22.21 -35.85 20.49
N TYR A 647 -22.66 -34.67 20.90
CA TYR A 647 -21.77 -33.59 21.32
C TYR A 647 -20.97 -33.98 22.57
N GLU A 648 -21.60 -34.63 23.54
CA GLU A 648 -20.94 -35.14 24.74
C GLU A 648 -19.83 -36.16 24.42
N LYS A 649 -20.09 -37.09 23.48
CA LYS A 649 -19.08 -38.05 23.01
C LYS A 649 -17.92 -37.36 22.30
N GLU A 650 -18.19 -36.30 21.53
CA GLU A 650 -17.17 -35.52 20.85
C GLU A 650 -16.27 -34.79 21.85
N VAL A 651 -16.86 -34.10 22.83
CA VAL A 651 -16.14 -33.45 23.93
C VAL A 651 -15.28 -34.48 24.67
N SER A 652 -15.85 -35.62 25.06
CA SER A 652 -15.13 -36.68 25.79
C SER A 652 -13.97 -37.29 25.00
N LYS A 653 -14.05 -37.28 23.66
CA LYS A 653 -13.03 -37.81 22.77
C LYS A 653 -11.86 -36.85 22.54
N PHE A 654 -12.16 -35.57 22.34
CA PHE A 654 -11.16 -34.57 21.98
C PHE A 654 -10.59 -33.82 23.19
N VAL A 655 -11.41 -33.58 24.21
CA VAL A 655 -11.02 -32.82 25.39
C VAL A 655 -10.63 -33.79 26.50
N ASN A 656 -9.34 -33.87 26.80
CA ASN A 656 -8.83 -34.78 27.83
C ASN A 656 -9.50 -34.52 29.20
N GLY A 657 -10.08 -35.57 29.79
CA GLY A 657 -10.85 -35.46 31.03
C GLY A 657 -12.10 -34.58 30.94
N SER A 658 -12.51 -34.17 29.73
CA SER A 658 -13.53 -33.14 29.50
C SER A 658 -13.23 -31.80 30.20
N SER A 659 -11.94 -31.52 30.41
CA SER A 659 -11.46 -30.27 31.02
C SER A 659 -11.10 -29.27 29.93
N PHE A 660 -11.98 -28.31 29.68
CA PHE A 660 -11.68 -27.20 28.78
C PHE A 660 -10.56 -26.33 29.35
N HIS A 661 -9.70 -25.79 28.50
CA HIS A 661 -8.66 -24.88 28.94
C HIS A 661 -9.25 -23.52 29.33
N PHE A 662 -10.26 -23.06 28.59
CA PHE A 662 -10.93 -21.79 28.85
C PHE A 662 -12.41 -21.86 28.47
N VAL A 663 -13.30 -21.44 29.37
CA VAL A 663 -14.74 -21.33 29.13
C VAL A 663 -15.17 -19.89 29.34
N LEU A 664 -15.73 -19.25 28.32
CA LEU A 664 -16.30 -17.92 28.39
C LEU A 664 -17.82 -18.00 28.53
N LEU A 665 -18.34 -17.37 29.56
CA LEU A 665 -19.76 -17.35 29.90
C LEU A 665 -20.29 -15.90 29.98
N GLY A 666 -21.51 -15.69 29.47
CA GLY A 666 -22.27 -14.48 29.73
C GLY A 666 -23.22 -14.63 30.92
N VAL A 667 -23.72 -13.50 31.44
CA VAL A 667 -24.74 -13.49 32.50
C VAL A 667 -26.01 -12.76 32.04
N GLY A 668 -27.13 -13.48 32.00
CA GLY A 668 -28.46 -12.98 31.69
C GLY A 668 -29.03 -12.04 32.75
N TYR A 669 -30.07 -11.25 32.42
CA TYR A 669 -30.71 -10.32 33.37
C TYR A 669 -31.40 -11.02 34.54
N ASP A 670 -31.83 -12.25 34.31
CA ASP A 670 -32.41 -13.20 35.25
C ASP A 670 -31.33 -14.12 35.89
N SER A 671 -30.04 -13.79 35.77
CA SER A 671 -28.88 -14.58 36.21
C SER A 671 -28.65 -15.93 35.52
N HIS A 672 -29.31 -16.20 34.39
CA HIS A 672 -28.98 -17.38 33.60
C HIS A 672 -27.55 -17.29 33.04
N THR A 673 -26.94 -18.45 32.79
CA THR A 673 -25.66 -18.57 32.09
C THR A 673 -25.64 -19.88 31.31
N ALA A 674 -24.94 -19.95 30.18
CA ALA A 674 -24.92 -21.13 29.31
C ALA A 674 -26.33 -21.67 28.95
N SER A 675 -27.36 -20.82 28.81
CA SER A 675 -28.76 -21.27 28.69
C SER A 675 -29.31 -22.14 29.85
N LEU A 676 -28.74 -22.03 31.06
CA LEU A 676 -29.26 -22.59 32.31
C LEU A 676 -30.08 -21.52 33.04
N PHE A 677 -31.41 -21.68 33.07
CA PHE A 677 -32.35 -20.65 33.53
C PHE A 677 -32.84 -20.88 34.98
N PRO A 678 -33.25 -19.83 35.71
CA PRO A 678 -33.85 -19.99 37.03
C PRO A 678 -35.08 -20.92 37.00
N GLY A 679 -35.18 -21.83 37.96
CA GLY A 679 -36.27 -22.80 38.07
C GLY A 679 -36.16 -23.99 37.11
N SER A 680 -35.17 -24.03 36.22
CA SER A 680 -34.86 -25.24 35.46
C SER A 680 -34.34 -26.33 36.42
N ARG A 681 -34.60 -27.60 36.09
CA ARG A 681 -34.23 -28.77 36.91
C ARG A 681 -32.74 -29.09 36.76
N VAL A 682 -31.88 -28.10 37.01
CA VAL A 682 -30.43 -28.22 36.83
C VAL A 682 -29.82 -29.31 37.73
N ASP A 683 -30.44 -29.52 38.90
CA ASP A 683 -30.05 -30.57 39.85
C ASP A 683 -30.40 -32.00 39.38
N GLU A 684 -31.32 -32.15 38.40
CA GLU A 684 -31.71 -33.45 37.83
C GLU A 684 -30.82 -33.89 36.66
N LEU A 685 -29.90 -33.03 36.19
CA LEU A 685 -29.03 -33.30 35.02
C LEU A 685 -27.86 -34.25 35.31
N GLY A 686 -27.61 -34.56 36.59
CA GLY A 686 -26.62 -35.56 37.01
C GLY A 686 -25.20 -35.28 36.50
N GLU A 687 -24.53 -36.34 36.02
CA GLU A 687 -23.15 -36.30 35.52
C GLU A 687 -23.03 -36.00 34.02
N SER A 688 -24.16 -35.86 33.31
CA SER A 688 -24.17 -35.56 31.87
C SER A 688 -23.47 -34.24 31.59
N LEU A 689 -22.64 -34.18 30.56
CA LEU A 689 -21.87 -32.98 30.19
C LEU A 689 -22.70 -32.02 29.34
N VAL A 690 -23.68 -32.55 28.60
CA VAL A 690 -24.53 -31.79 27.67
C VAL A 690 -25.99 -32.15 27.90
N ALA A 691 -26.86 -31.16 27.94
CA ALA A 691 -28.30 -31.37 28.14
C ALA A 691 -29.15 -30.41 27.31
N PHE A 692 -30.41 -30.80 27.09
CA PHE A 692 -31.43 -29.87 26.63
C PHE A 692 -31.97 -29.07 27.81
N THR A 693 -32.19 -27.78 27.60
CA THR A 693 -32.74 -26.86 28.60
C THR A 693 -33.90 -26.07 28.01
N GLU A 694 -34.77 -25.55 28.87
CA GLU A 694 -35.90 -24.71 28.49
C GLU A 694 -35.67 -23.26 28.91
N SER A 695 -35.78 -22.36 27.93
CA SER A 695 -35.77 -20.92 28.09
C SER A 695 -37.20 -20.39 28.31
N PRO A 696 -37.40 -19.41 29.20
CA PRO A 696 -38.69 -18.74 29.35
C PRO A 696 -39.07 -17.89 28.12
N VAL A 697 -38.13 -17.65 27.19
CA VAL A 697 -38.31 -16.84 25.98
C VAL A 697 -38.10 -17.69 24.73
N LYS A 698 -38.91 -17.48 23.68
CA LYS A 698 -38.75 -18.17 22.40
C LYS A 698 -37.39 -17.86 21.75
N PRO A 699 -36.76 -18.82 21.03
CA PRO A 699 -37.11 -20.24 20.97
C PRO A 699 -36.95 -20.90 22.35
N HIS A 700 -37.90 -21.73 22.79
CA HIS A 700 -37.87 -22.24 24.17
C HIS A 700 -36.76 -23.27 24.39
N GLN A 701 -36.61 -24.23 23.49
CA GLN A 701 -35.62 -25.29 23.66
C GLN A 701 -34.19 -24.79 23.32
N ARG A 702 -33.23 -25.25 24.11
CA ARG A 702 -31.80 -24.96 24.01
C ARG A 702 -31.00 -26.24 24.20
N MET A 703 -29.82 -26.33 23.59
CA MET A 703 -28.78 -27.29 23.96
C MET A 703 -27.70 -26.55 24.73
N SER A 704 -27.18 -27.13 25.80
CA SER A 704 -26.30 -26.44 26.76
C SER A 704 -25.27 -27.39 27.37
N LEU A 705 -24.06 -26.87 27.62
CA LEU A 705 -23.10 -27.48 28.54
C LEU A 705 -23.61 -27.35 29.98
N THR A 706 -23.64 -28.47 30.70
CA THR A 706 -24.06 -28.50 32.10
C THR A 706 -22.96 -27.98 33.04
N PHE A 707 -23.31 -27.78 34.32
CA PHE A 707 -22.29 -27.48 35.34
C PHE A 707 -21.24 -28.59 35.49
N SER A 708 -21.57 -29.85 35.18
CA SER A 708 -20.58 -30.94 35.22
C SER A 708 -19.47 -30.72 34.18
N ALA A 709 -19.79 -30.17 33.01
CA ALA A 709 -18.80 -29.81 32.00
C ALA A 709 -18.07 -28.50 32.33
N ILE A 710 -18.83 -27.44 32.67
CA ILE A 710 -18.28 -26.10 32.92
C ILE A 710 -17.29 -26.12 34.10
N ASN A 711 -17.63 -26.82 35.18
CA ASN A 711 -16.82 -26.82 36.41
C ASN A 711 -15.57 -27.72 36.33
N ARG A 712 -15.36 -28.45 35.22
CA ARG A 712 -14.11 -29.18 34.95
C ARG A 712 -13.07 -28.31 34.25
N ALA A 713 -13.43 -27.11 33.80
CA ALA A 713 -12.52 -26.25 33.05
C ALA A 713 -11.39 -25.69 33.93
N ARG A 714 -10.20 -25.52 33.33
CA ARG A 714 -9.04 -24.88 34.00
C ARG A 714 -9.31 -23.42 34.32
N THR A 715 -9.97 -22.71 33.41
CA THR A 715 -10.37 -21.31 33.60
C THR A 715 -11.81 -21.11 33.13
N VAL A 716 -12.64 -20.49 33.97
CA VAL A 716 -13.98 -20.04 33.62
C VAL A 716 -14.04 -18.52 33.79
N ALA A 717 -14.34 -17.81 32.72
CA ALA A 717 -14.50 -16.36 32.70
C ALA A 717 -15.98 -15.99 32.57
N LEU A 718 -16.49 -15.19 33.50
CA LEU A 718 -17.84 -14.63 33.48
C LEU A 718 -17.77 -13.17 33.04
N LEU A 719 -18.28 -12.86 31.85
CA LEU A 719 -18.32 -11.51 31.28
C LEU A 719 -19.68 -10.84 31.56
N VAL A 720 -19.65 -9.70 32.24
CA VAL A 720 -20.82 -8.88 32.55
C VAL A 720 -20.56 -7.44 32.12
N MET A 721 -21.37 -6.95 31.19
CA MET A 721 -21.22 -5.61 30.63
C MET A 721 -22.55 -4.87 30.55
N GLY A 722 -22.48 -3.55 30.73
CA GLY A 722 -23.55 -2.60 30.51
C GLY A 722 -24.38 -2.27 31.75
N LYS A 723 -24.80 -1.00 31.83
CA LYS A 723 -25.56 -0.41 32.93
C LYS A 723 -26.81 -1.19 33.35
N GLY A 724 -27.49 -1.82 32.41
CA GLY A 724 -28.68 -2.64 32.70
C GLY A 724 -28.41 -3.83 33.61
N LYS A 725 -27.15 -4.25 33.79
CA LYS A 725 -26.75 -5.37 34.67
C LYS A 725 -26.46 -4.94 36.11
N HIS A 726 -26.51 -3.64 36.43
CA HIS A 726 -26.12 -3.14 37.74
C HIS A 726 -26.96 -3.68 38.90
N GLU A 727 -28.29 -3.67 38.76
CA GLU A 727 -29.19 -4.19 39.80
C GLU A 727 -28.94 -5.68 40.05
N LEU A 728 -28.72 -6.44 38.97
CA LEU A 728 -28.39 -7.86 39.03
C LEU A 728 -27.06 -8.10 39.77
N ILE A 729 -25.99 -7.37 39.43
CA ILE A 729 -24.69 -7.55 40.07
C ILE A 729 -24.75 -7.18 41.56
N THR A 730 -25.48 -6.12 41.89
CA THR A 730 -25.74 -5.73 43.28
C THR A 730 -26.48 -6.82 44.04
N GLN A 731 -27.52 -7.41 43.44
CA GLN A 731 -28.26 -8.52 44.04
C GLN A 731 -27.38 -9.77 44.19
N LEU A 732 -26.67 -10.14 43.13
CA LEU A 732 -25.74 -11.27 43.11
C LEU A 732 -24.62 -11.08 44.14
N SER A 733 -24.23 -9.87 44.55
CA SER A 733 -23.22 -9.70 45.61
C SER A 733 -23.71 -10.14 47.01
N ARG A 734 -25.02 -10.20 47.24
CA ARG A 734 -25.63 -10.39 48.58
C ARG A 734 -26.29 -11.75 48.80
N VAL A 735 -26.66 -12.45 47.73
CA VAL A 735 -27.38 -13.72 47.80
C VAL A 735 -26.46 -14.89 48.16
N LYS A 736 -26.98 -15.89 48.91
CA LYS A 736 -26.30 -17.17 49.09
C LYS A 736 -26.37 -17.99 47.79
N ASP A 737 -25.42 -18.89 47.61
CA ASP A 737 -25.40 -19.80 46.46
C ASP A 737 -26.67 -20.63 46.42
N ASN A 738 -27.39 -20.55 45.30
CA ASN A 738 -28.60 -21.31 45.04
C ASN A 738 -28.74 -21.42 43.51
N PRO A 739 -28.14 -22.45 42.88
CA PRO A 739 -28.17 -22.60 41.42
C PRO A 739 -29.58 -22.69 40.84
N GLY A 740 -30.54 -23.25 41.59
CA GLY A 740 -31.94 -23.31 41.17
C GLY A 740 -32.61 -21.94 41.06
N LYS A 741 -32.22 -20.96 41.90
CA LYS A 741 -32.75 -19.59 41.85
C LYS A 741 -31.85 -18.62 41.07
N TRP A 742 -30.54 -18.82 41.15
CA TRP A 742 -29.51 -17.98 40.55
C TRP A 742 -28.48 -18.88 39.83
N PRO A 743 -28.75 -19.35 38.60
CA PRO A 743 -27.93 -20.36 37.92
C PRO A 743 -26.45 -20.03 37.86
N VAL A 744 -26.06 -18.77 37.63
CA VAL A 744 -24.65 -18.36 37.62
C VAL A 744 -23.88 -18.72 38.91
N THR A 745 -24.57 -18.88 40.06
CA THR A 745 -23.95 -19.32 41.32
C THR A 745 -23.56 -20.80 41.35
N GLY A 746 -23.99 -21.59 40.36
CA GLY A 746 -23.56 -22.97 40.12
C GLY A 746 -22.22 -23.10 39.39
N VAL A 747 -21.68 -22.00 38.86
CA VAL A 747 -20.34 -21.96 38.23
C VAL A 747 -19.28 -21.91 39.32
N LYS A 748 -18.68 -23.07 39.60
CA LYS A 748 -17.69 -23.31 40.64
C LYS A 748 -16.69 -24.35 40.15
N PRO A 749 -15.70 -23.96 39.34
CA PRO A 749 -14.68 -24.89 38.87
C PRO A 749 -13.96 -25.54 40.06
N ALA A 750 -13.85 -26.86 40.06
CA ALA A 750 -13.35 -27.62 41.21
C ALA A 750 -11.81 -27.52 41.34
N ASP A 751 -11.11 -27.76 40.23
CA ASP A 751 -9.64 -27.70 40.13
C ASP A 751 -9.15 -26.50 39.29
N GLY A 752 -10.08 -25.63 38.88
CA GLY A 752 -9.83 -24.50 38.00
C GLY A 752 -10.06 -23.14 38.66
N ARG A 753 -9.81 -22.08 37.89
CA ARG A 753 -9.97 -20.69 38.31
C ARG A 753 -11.26 -20.08 37.76
N LEU A 754 -12.04 -19.44 38.62
CA LEU A 754 -13.15 -18.58 38.23
C LEU A 754 -12.71 -17.12 38.25
N VAL A 755 -12.97 -16.38 37.17
CA VAL A 755 -12.69 -14.95 37.06
C VAL A 755 -13.93 -14.20 36.57
N TRP A 756 -14.29 -13.13 37.26
CA TRP A 756 -15.38 -12.21 36.88
C TRP A 756 -14.81 -11.00 36.16
N TYR A 757 -15.28 -10.75 34.94
CA TYR A 757 -14.98 -9.55 34.16
C TYR A 757 -16.22 -8.68 34.17
N ILE A 758 -16.21 -7.60 34.95
CA ILE A 758 -17.39 -6.74 35.16
C ILE A 758 -17.03 -5.30 34.78
N ASP A 759 -17.74 -4.72 33.82
CA ASP A 759 -17.46 -3.33 33.44
C ASP A 759 -17.94 -2.32 34.52
N TYR A 760 -17.44 -1.09 34.47
CA TYR A 760 -17.81 -0.08 35.45
C TYR A 760 -19.29 0.24 35.46
N ASP A 761 -19.96 0.22 34.31
CA ASP A 761 -21.40 0.45 34.24
C ASP A 761 -22.20 -0.66 34.94
N ALA A 762 -21.80 -1.92 34.82
CA ALA A 762 -22.42 -3.03 35.54
C ALA A 762 -22.04 -3.05 37.02
N LEU A 763 -20.81 -2.65 37.39
CA LEU A 763 -20.35 -2.71 38.78
C LEU A 763 -20.83 -1.53 39.62
N LEU A 764 -20.75 -0.31 39.09
CA LEU A 764 -20.96 0.95 39.82
C LEU A 764 -22.29 1.66 39.50
N GLY A 765 -22.86 1.40 38.31
CA GLY A 765 -24.19 1.85 37.92
C GLY A 765 -24.25 3.11 37.06
#